data_AF-A0A327H1L9-F1
#
_entry.id   AF-A0A327H1L9-F1
#
_cell.length_a   1.000
_cell.length_b   1.000
_cell.length_c   1.000
_cell.angle_alpha   90.00
_cell.angle_beta   90.00
_cell.angle_gamma   90.00
#
_symmetry.space_group_name_H-M   'P 1'
#
loop_
_entity.id
_entity.type
_entity.pdbx_description
1 polymer ?
#
loop_
_entity_poly.entity_id
_entity_poly.type
_entity_poly.pdbx_seq_one_letter_code
_entity_poly.pdbx_strand_id
1 'polypeptide(L)'
;MPVVIKVKKSETALSKPTASDIAVGEVALNAKDQRIFVRDANGDIITVGEAGGIRHESSAVTFTVTVATKDATHRYNGSGSSSGYKIDGSFSPTLILAPGNTYKFDQADSSNSTHPLLFYYESAKTTAYSTGVTTSGTPGSSGAYTQIVVSDATPLVLHYQCSSHSLMGNQIVTNTRNYTGVDTDDISEGSSNLYFTNARADARITNALKDEDNMASNSATHVASQQSVKAYVDAQVATKDNSDEITEGSTNLYFTNARADARITNALLDEDNMASDSATKVPSQQSVKAYVDASAGSSLTVQEEGSSLSTAATTLNFVGSGVTASGTGATKTITVSGGGGSSTGNTTDITQSSHGLAAKDAIRHNGSSWVKAQADDNSTLALGIVTAVADSNNFTVAQAGRFTISSHGLTVGQWYYLSSSSAGGLTATEPAISQPIVYVESASVIFVYPYRPTNLLLDGSSGVTPGDNTVTSAKIVDGTIVTADLADDAVTSAKIADDAITSALIADDAVVQAAIADDAVNEARLQVSNSPTNGYFLSAQSGNTGGLTWAAVGGAYSDWTILTTTPTTLAAKGQYVCNDTTARTHTLPSGSAGDSITICNAGSATVTLGRTSSQKINSAAEDGSLPQGNSVQLVYVDGTIGWFEI
;
A
#
# COMPACT_ATOMS: atom_id res chain seq x y z
N MET A 1 -88.10 -50.01 -11.70
CA MET A 1 -88.59 -49.35 -12.92
C MET A 1 -87.40 -48.68 -13.59
N PRO A 2 -87.08 -48.93 -14.87
CA PRO A 2 -86.08 -48.13 -15.56
C PRO A 2 -86.65 -46.72 -15.73
N VAL A 3 -86.18 -45.77 -14.91
CA VAL A 3 -86.55 -44.36 -15.04
C VAL A 3 -85.75 -43.79 -16.20
N VAL A 4 -86.42 -43.45 -17.29
CA VAL A 4 -85.81 -42.70 -18.40
C VAL A 4 -85.69 -41.25 -17.95
N ILE A 5 -84.47 -40.80 -17.66
CA ILE A 5 -84.19 -39.39 -17.36
C ILE A 5 -84.32 -38.60 -18.67
N LYS A 6 -85.37 -37.79 -18.80
CA LYS A 6 -85.52 -36.86 -19.93
C LYS A 6 -84.72 -35.60 -19.64
N VAL A 7 -83.61 -35.44 -20.34
CA VAL A 7 -82.77 -34.25 -20.21
C VAL A 7 -83.26 -33.17 -21.18
N LYS A 8 -83.56 -31.98 -20.66
CA LYS A 8 -83.88 -30.83 -21.52
C LYS A 8 -82.62 -30.14 -21.96
N LYS A 9 -82.54 -29.68 -23.21
CA LYS A 9 -81.33 -29.06 -23.77
C LYS A 9 -81.58 -27.65 -24.30
N SER A 10 -80.60 -26.77 -24.09
CA SER A 10 -80.50 -25.44 -24.71
C SER A 10 -79.14 -25.29 -25.40
N GLU A 11 -79.10 -24.56 -26.50
CA GLU A 11 -77.87 -24.14 -27.18
C GLU A 11 -77.78 -22.60 -27.29
N THR A 12 -78.63 -21.90 -26.53
CA THR A 12 -78.60 -20.44 -26.44
C THR A 12 -77.59 -20.05 -25.37
N ALA A 13 -76.59 -19.24 -25.72
CA ALA A 13 -75.58 -18.79 -24.77
C ALA A 13 -76.22 -18.06 -23.57
N LEU A 14 -75.69 -18.35 -22.38
CA LEU A 14 -76.10 -17.83 -21.06
C LEU A 14 -77.56 -18.13 -20.67
N SER A 15 -78.24 -19.03 -21.38
CA SER A 15 -79.64 -19.38 -21.10
C SER A 15 -79.72 -20.37 -19.94
N LYS A 16 -80.36 -19.94 -18.85
CA LYS A 16 -80.73 -20.76 -17.68
C LYS A 16 -82.20 -21.23 -17.83
N PRO A 17 -82.52 -22.50 -17.57
CA PRO A 17 -83.91 -22.95 -17.54
C PRO A 17 -84.65 -22.31 -16.36
N THR A 18 -85.92 -22.03 -16.55
CA THR A 18 -86.84 -21.56 -15.51
C THR A 18 -87.52 -22.71 -14.79
N ALA A 19 -88.24 -22.42 -13.69
CA ALA A 19 -89.05 -23.41 -12.99
C ALA A 19 -90.18 -24.00 -13.86
N SER A 20 -90.63 -23.31 -14.91
CA SER A 20 -91.53 -23.88 -15.93
C SER A 20 -90.79 -24.77 -16.92
N ASP A 21 -89.50 -24.53 -17.11
CA ASP A 21 -88.70 -25.26 -18.09
C ASP A 21 -88.28 -26.64 -17.60
N ILE A 22 -88.20 -26.96 -16.30
CA ILE A 22 -87.93 -28.32 -15.79
C ILE A 22 -88.74 -28.62 -14.51
N ALA A 23 -89.16 -29.87 -14.34
CA ALA A 23 -89.83 -30.32 -13.11
C ALA A 23 -88.82 -30.62 -12.00
N VAL A 24 -89.30 -30.66 -10.74
CA VAL A 24 -88.49 -31.03 -9.57
C VAL A 24 -87.84 -32.42 -9.81
N GLY A 25 -86.52 -32.49 -9.63
CA GLY A 25 -85.72 -33.70 -9.86
C GLY A 25 -85.28 -33.92 -11.31
N GLU A 26 -85.71 -33.10 -12.27
CA GLU A 26 -85.26 -33.19 -13.67
C GLU A 26 -83.94 -32.46 -13.90
N VAL A 27 -83.22 -32.89 -14.94
CA VAL A 27 -81.93 -32.34 -15.38
C VAL A 27 -82.11 -31.57 -16.68
N ALA A 28 -81.49 -30.39 -16.79
CA ALA A 28 -81.32 -29.66 -18.04
C ALA A 28 -79.83 -29.46 -18.37
N LEU A 29 -79.50 -29.37 -19.65
CA LEU A 29 -78.17 -29.12 -20.17
C LEU A 29 -78.19 -27.87 -21.05
N ASN A 30 -77.25 -26.95 -20.87
CA ASN A 30 -76.92 -25.98 -21.90
C ASN A 30 -75.67 -26.49 -22.64
N ALA A 31 -75.83 -27.00 -23.85
CA ALA A 31 -74.73 -27.59 -24.60
C ALA A 31 -73.73 -26.54 -25.11
N LYS A 32 -74.18 -25.29 -25.33
CA LYS A 32 -73.29 -24.20 -25.77
C LYS A 32 -72.42 -23.70 -24.63
N ASP A 33 -73.02 -23.53 -23.45
CA ASP A 33 -72.31 -23.11 -22.25
C ASP A 33 -71.69 -24.29 -21.47
N GLN A 34 -71.99 -25.51 -21.91
CA GLN A 34 -71.59 -26.76 -21.26
C GLN A 34 -72.04 -26.88 -19.79
N ARG A 35 -73.21 -26.34 -19.45
CA ARG A 35 -73.77 -26.36 -18.08
C ARG A 35 -74.81 -27.45 -17.88
N ILE A 36 -74.93 -27.93 -16.65
CA ILE A 36 -75.93 -28.88 -16.18
C ILE A 36 -76.73 -28.21 -15.07
N PHE A 37 -78.04 -28.22 -15.18
CA PHE A 37 -78.97 -27.69 -14.19
C PHE A 37 -79.87 -28.82 -13.66
N VAL A 38 -80.30 -28.70 -12.42
CA VAL A 38 -81.39 -29.49 -11.85
C VAL A 38 -82.38 -28.58 -11.17
N ARG A 39 -83.62 -29.03 -11.01
CA ARG A 39 -84.57 -28.37 -10.12
C ARG A 39 -84.66 -29.13 -8.80
N ASP A 40 -84.45 -28.45 -7.69
CA ASP A 40 -84.53 -29.07 -6.37
C ASP A 40 -85.97 -29.17 -5.84
N ALA A 41 -86.13 -29.74 -4.64
CA ALA A 41 -87.44 -29.90 -4.00
C ALA A 41 -88.10 -28.57 -3.58
N ASN A 42 -87.33 -27.49 -3.48
CA ASN A 42 -87.83 -26.15 -3.16
C ASN A 42 -88.31 -25.39 -4.42
N GLY A 43 -88.03 -25.96 -5.60
CA GLY A 43 -88.42 -25.40 -6.88
C GLY A 43 -87.34 -24.54 -7.53
N ASP A 44 -86.15 -24.48 -6.93
CA ASP A 44 -85.02 -23.67 -7.38
C ASP A 44 -84.24 -24.39 -8.47
N ILE A 45 -83.72 -23.61 -9.43
CA ILE A 45 -82.89 -24.12 -10.52
C ILE A 45 -81.43 -24.01 -10.09
N ILE A 46 -80.83 -25.16 -9.82
CA ILE A 46 -79.45 -25.32 -9.33
C ILE A 46 -78.56 -25.74 -10.49
N THR A 47 -77.44 -25.06 -10.70
CA THR A 47 -76.38 -25.53 -11.60
C THR A 47 -75.57 -26.61 -10.87
N VAL A 48 -75.52 -27.83 -11.41
CA VAL A 48 -74.85 -28.98 -10.78
C VAL A 48 -73.55 -29.39 -11.45
N GLY A 49 -73.21 -28.78 -12.58
CA GLY A 49 -71.92 -29.01 -13.23
C GLY A 49 -71.73 -28.11 -14.45
N GLU A 50 -70.49 -27.73 -14.74
CA GLU A 50 -70.10 -27.03 -15.95
C GLU A 50 -68.83 -27.69 -16.51
N ALA A 51 -68.85 -28.12 -17.77
CA ALA A 51 -67.63 -28.58 -18.43
C ALA A 51 -66.89 -27.35 -19.01
N GLY A 52 -65.64 -27.14 -18.58
CA GLY A 52 -64.78 -26.07 -19.09
C GLY A 52 -64.34 -24.99 -18.09
N GLY A 53 -64.51 -25.19 -16.77
CA GLY A 53 -63.93 -24.33 -15.74
C GLY A 53 -64.64 -22.98 -15.53
N ILE A 54 -64.06 -22.14 -14.67
CA ILE A 54 -64.64 -20.84 -14.24
C ILE A 54 -64.40 -19.81 -15.35
N ARG A 55 -65.48 -19.26 -15.94
CA ARG A 55 -65.42 -18.37 -17.11
C ARG A 55 -65.69 -16.91 -16.76
N HIS A 56 -65.31 -16.01 -17.65
CA HIS A 56 -65.74 -14.61 -17.59
C HIS A 56 -67.24 -14.50 -17.89
N GLU A 57 -67.99 -13.81 -17.03
CA GLU A 57 -69.43 -13.61 -17.11
C GLU A 57 -69.70 -12.13 -17.37
N SER A 58 -70.41 -11.84 -18.48
CA SER A 58 -70.75 -10.46 -18.89
C SER A 58 -71.82 -9.81 -18.01
N SER A 59 -72.51 -10.60 -17.20
CA SER A 59 -73.51 -10.17 -16.21
C SER A 59 -73.10 -10.63 -14.82
N ALA A 60 -73.58 -9.94 -13.78
CA ALA A 60 -73.23 -10.29 -12.41
C ALA A 60 -73.73 -11.71 -12.05
N VAL A 61 -72.82 -12.55 -11.56
CA VAL A 61 -73.16 -13.86 -11.00
C VAL A 61 -73.80 -13.63 -9.64
N THR A 62 -75.07 -14.03 -9.48
CA THR A 62 -75.81 -13.77 -8.23
C THR A 62 -75.93 -15.04 -7.40
N PHE A 63 -75.43 -14.97 -6.17
CA PHE A 63 -75.63 -15.96 -5.12
C PHE A 63 -76.78 -15.52 -4.21
N THR A 64 -77.69 -16.42 -3.90
CA THR A 64 -78.72 -16.19 -2.89
C THR A 64 -78.13 -16.44 -1.52
N VAL A 65 -78.20 -15.44 -0.63
CA VAL A 65 -77.72 -15.56 0.75
C VAL A 65 -78.91 -15.62 1.69
N THR A 66 -78.94 -16.67 2.51
CA THR A 66 -79.85 -16.79 3.65
C THR A 66 -79.04 -17.11 4.90
N VAL A 67 -79.65 -16.97 6.08
CA VAL A 67 -79.03 -17.32 7.36
C VAL A 67 -79.85 -18.40 8.04
N ALA A 68 -79.16 -19.42 8.56
CA ALA A 68 -79.78 -20.49 9.32
C ALA A 68 -78.87 -20.97 10.46
N THR A 69 -79.42 -21.67 11.44
CA THR A 69 -78.64 -22.33 12.50
C THR A 69 -77.74 -23.39 11.89
N LYS A 70 -76.42 -23.31 12.12
CA LYS A 70 -75.43 -24.25 11.61
C LYS A 70 -75.77 -25.68 12.01
N ASP A 71 -75.70 -26.59 11.06
CA ASP A 71 -75.65 -28.04 11.31
C ASP A 71 -74.24 -28.59 11.04
N ALA A 72 -74.09 -29.91 11.08
CA ALA A 72 -72.82 -30.60 10.89
C ALA A 72 -72.19 -30.40 9.49
N THR A 73 -72.92 -29.84 8.52
CA THR A 73 -72.41 -29.56 7.17
C THR A 73 -71.64 -28.25 7.09
N HIS A 74 -71.74 -27.38 8.10
CA HIS A 74 -70.96 -26.14 8.18
C HIS A 74 -69.58 -26.39 8.81
N ARG A 75 -68.49 -25.96 8.16
CA ARG A 75 -67.11 -26.23 8.64
C ARG A 75 -66.79 -25.72 10.05
N TYR A 76 -67.47 -24.67 10.49
CA TYR A 76 -67.36 -24.07 11.82
C TYR A 76 -68.56 -24.43 12.72
N ASN A 77 -69.16 -25.62 12.55
CA ASN A 77 -70.19 -26.10 13.46
C ASN A 77 -69.60 -26.28 14.87
N GLY A 78 -70.31 -25.78 15.90
CA GLY A 78 -69.81 -25.78 17.28
C GLY A 78 -68.74 -24.71 17.60
N SER A 79 -68.48 -23.76 16.70
CA SER A 79 -67.52 -22.66 16.93
C SER A 79 -68.02 -21.32 16.35
N GLY A 80 -67.75 -20.22 17.06
CA GLY A 80 -68.26 -18.89 16.71
C GLY A 80 -69.77 -18.78 16.87
N SER A 81 -70.44 -18.07 15.96
CA SER A 81 -71.91 -17.92 15.99
C SER A 81 -72.62 -19.26 15.76
N SER A 82 -73.79 -19.46 16.36
CA SER A 82 -74.68 -20.57 16.04
C SER A 82 -75.34 -20.42 14.66
N SER A 83 -75.42 -19.20 14.13
CA SER A 83 -75.92 -18.90 12.78
C SER A 83 -74.80 -19.01 11.74
N GLY A 84 -75.12 -19.47 10.54
CA GLY A 84 -74.22 -19.50 9.38
C GLY A 84 -74.93 -19.05 8.10
N TYR A 85 -74.16 -18.55 7.14
CA TYR A 85 -74.68 -18.25 5.82
C TYR A 85 -74.97 -19.53 5.05
N LYS A 86 -76.07 -19.52 4.31
CA LYS A 86 -76.33 -20.46 3.23
C LYS A 86 -76.20 -19.72 1.92
N ILE A 87 -75.29 -20.16 1.08
CA ILE A 87 -75.08 -19.66 -0.27
C ILE A 87 -75.76 -20.66 -1.21
N ASP A 88 -76.79 -20.23 -1.92
CA ASP A 88 -77.64 -21.08 -2.77
C ASP A 88 -78.10 -22.36 -2.04
N GLY A 89 -78.56 -22.18 -0.80
CA GLY A 89 -79.07 -23.26 0.06
C GLY A 89 -78.01 -24.09 0.79
N SER A 90 -76.73 -23.98 0.42
CA SER A 90 -75.63 -24.74 1.01
C SER A 90 -74.92 -23.97 2.12
N PHE A 91 -74.64 -24.61 3.26
CA PHE A 91 -73.96 -23.94 4.37
C PHE A 91 -72.52 -23.56 4.02
N SER A 92 -72.27 -22.25 3.99
CA SER A 92 -70.98 -21.57 3.79
C SER A 92 -69.96 -22.37 2.95
N PRO A 93 -70.25 -22.69 1.67
CA PRO A 93 -69.32 -23.40 0.81
C PRO A 93 -68.05 -22.59 0.57
N THR A 94 -66.96 -23.28 0.24
CA THR A 94 -65.81 -22.59 -0.35
C THR A 94 -66.22 -22.10 -1.73
N LEU A 95 -66.09 -20.79 -1.97
CA LEU A 95 -66.41 -20.20 -3.27
C LEU A 95 -65.15 -20.06 -4.09
N ILE A 96 -65.25 -20.29 -5.40
CA ILE A 96 -64.16 -20.01 -6.32
C ILE A 96 -64.62 -18.93 -7.29
N LEU A 97 -63.97 -17.78 -7.23
CA LEU A 97 -64.36 -16.60 -8.00
C LEU A 97 -63.28 -16.31 -9.06
N ALA A 98 -63.67 -16.20 -10.33
CA ALA A 98 -62.75 -15.86 -11.40
C ALA A 98 -62.51 -14.34 -11.47
N PRO A 99 -61.26 -13.92 -11.68
CA PRO A 99 -60.95 -12.55 -12.08
C PRO A 99 -61.71 -12.12 -13.33
N GLY A 100 -62.07 -10.85 -13.40
CA GLY A 100 -62.87 -10.24 -14.46
C GLY A 100 -64.39 -10.26 -14.22
N ASN A 101 -64.87 -10.97 -13.19
CA ASN A 101 -66.30 -11.11 -12.92
C ASN A 101 -66.80 -10.23 -11.78
N THR A 102 -68.09 -9.88 -11.87
CA THR A 102 -68.83 -9.31 -10.74
C THR A 102 -69.67 -10.40 -10.08
N TYR A 103 -69.50 -10.58 -8.78
CA TYR A 103 -70.29 -11.51 -7.98
C TYR A 103 -71.16 -10.74 -7.00
N LYS A 104 -72.46 -11.02 -6.99
CA LYS A 104 -73.47 -10.39 -6.15
C LYS A 104 -74.02 -11.39 -5.15
N PHE A 105 -73.91 -11.08 -3.87
CA PHE A 105 -74.46 -11.81 -2.75
C PHE A 105 -75.78 -11.14 -2.35
N ASP A 106 -76.89 -11.68 -2.85
CA ASP A 106 -78.24 -11.19 -2.57
C ASP A 106 -78.61 -11.50 -1.11
N GLN A 107 -78.82 -10.44 -0.33
CA GLN A 107 -79.16 -10.49 1.09
C GLN A 107 -80.59 -10.01 1.36
N ALA A 108 -81.48 -10.08 0.36
CA ALA A 108 -82.85 -9.61 0.49
C ALA A 108 -83.74 -10.47 1.41
N ASP A 109 -83.39 -11.74 1.61
CA ASP A 109 -84.15 -12.64 2.48
C ASP A 109 -84.12 -12.18 3.94
N SER A 110 -85.29 -12.17 4.59
CA SER A 110 -85.51 -11.66 5.96
C SER A 110 -84.58 -12.26 7.02
N SER A 111 -84.06 -13.47 6.82
CA SER A 111 -83.07 -14.11 7.70
C SER A 111 -81.76 -13.33 7.81
N ASN A 112 -81.43 -12.46 6.84
CA ASN A 112 -80.21 -11.66 6.84
C ASN A 112 -80.28 -10.38 7.70
N SER A 113 -81.43 -10.05 8.31
CA SER A 113 -81.72 -8.74 8.95
C SER A 113 -80.66 -8.20 9.93
N THR A 114 -79.86 -9.06 10.57
CA THR A 114 -78.77 -8.69 11.49
C THR A 114 -77.41 -9.26 11.08
N HIS A 115 -77.30 -9.74 9.83
CA HIS A 115 -76.16 -10.49 9.35
C HIS A 115 -75.58 -9.92 8.04
N PRO A 116 -74.97 -8.72 8.05
CA PRO A 116 -74.34 -8.16 6.85
C PRO A 116 -73.10 -8.97 6.44
N LEU A 117 -73.09 -9.48 5.21
CA LEU A 117 -71.94 -10.18 4.61
C LEU A 117 -70.94 -9.17 4.05
N LEU A 118 -69.68 -9.26 4.49
CA LEU A 118 -68.53 -8.48 4.02
C LEU A 118 -67.33 -9.40 3.72
N PHE A 119 -66.27 -8.86 3.12
CA PHE A 119 -65.03 -9.59 2.79
C PHE A 119 -63.86 -9.14 3.66
N TYR A 120 -62.98 -10.08 4.00
CA TYR A 120 -61.81 -9.90 4.86
C TYR A 120 -60.62 -10.67 4.29
N TYR A 121 -59.40 -10.30 4.66
CA TYR A 121 -58.19 -11.05 4.28
C TYR A 121 -58.07 -12.39 5.04
N GLU A 122 -58.80 -12.53 6.13
CA GLU A 122 -58.63 -13.53 7.16
C GLU A 122 -59.96 -13.83 7.86
N SER A 123 -60.13 -15.04 8.38
CA SER A 123 -61.40 -15.45 9.02
C SER A 123 -61.73 -14.72 10.33
N ALA A 124 -60.74 -14.07 10.94
CA ALA A 124 -60.86 -13.36 12.22
C ALA A 124 -61.53 -11.98 12.10
N LYS A 125 -61.63 -11.42 10.88
CA LYS A 125 -62.24 -10.11 10.56
C LYS A 125 -61.53 -8.89 11.18
N THR A 126 -60.23 -8.98 11.43
CA THR A 126 -59.36 -7.86 11.79
C THR A 126 -59.14 -6.89 10.63
N THR A 127 -59.12 -7.37 9.37
CA THR A 127 -58.75 -6.55 8.20
C THR A 127 -59.78 -6.69 7.09
N ALA A 128 -60.65 -5.68 6.94
CA ALA A 128 -61.67 -5.68 5.89
C ALA A 128 -61.05 -5.46 4.49
N TYR A 129 -61.51 -6.24 3.51
CA TYR A 129 -61.22 -6.04 2.10
C TYR A 129 -62.37 -5.24 1.45
N SER A 130 -62.06 -4.07 0.89
CA SER A 130 -63.05 -3.15 0.31
C SER A 130 -62.85 -2.84 -1.17
N THR A 131 -61.70 -3.20 -1.75
CA THR A 131 -61.38 -2.93 -3.16
C THR A 131 -62.32 -3.68 -4.10
N GLY A 132 -63.07 -2.94 -4.92
CA GLY A 132 -64.07 -3.53 -5.83
C GLY A 132 -65.32 -4.06 -5.13
N VAL A 133 -65.50 -3.82 -3.83
CA VAL A 133 -66.66 -4.24 -3.05
C VAL A 133 -67.70 -3.12 -3.01
N THR A 134 -68.99 -3.46 -3.14
CA THR A 134 -70.09 -2.50 -2.98
C THR A 134 -71.22 -3.15 -2.18
N THR A 135 -71.73 -2.46 -1.17
CA THR A 135 -72.90 -2.88 -0.39
C THR A 135 -74.09 -1.98 -0.72
N SER A 136 -75.28 -2.55 -0.78
CA SER A 136 -76.51 -1.82 -1.12
C SER A 136 -77.70 -2.34 -0.32
N GLY A 137 -78.57 -1.43 0.12
CA GLY A 137 -79.73 -1.75 0.95
C GLY A 137 -79.39 -2.23 2.37
N THR A 138 -80.43 -2.59 3.12
CA THR A 138 -80.29 -3.18 4.46
C THR A 138 -80.53 -4.69 4.35
N PRO A 139 -79.57 -5.55 4.76
CA PRO A 139 -79.78 -7.00 4.78
C PRO A 139 -81.12 -7.36 5.41
N GLY A 140 -81.83 -8.34 4.84
CA GLY A 140 -83.20 -8.68 5.25
C GLY A 140 -84.32 -7.89 4.56
N SER A 141 -83.97 -6.93 3.68
CA SER A 141 -84.93 -6.10 2.95
C SER A 141 -84.79 -6.29 1.44
N SER A 142 -85.90 -6.13 0.69
CA SER A 142 -85.91 -6.27 -0.77
C SER A 142 -84.82 -5.43 -1.44
N GLY A 143 -84.05 -6.06 -2.33
CA GLY A 143 -82.98 -5.42 -3.09
C GLY A 143 -81.65 -5.25 -2.36
N ALA A 144 -81.51 -5.73 -1.12
CA ALA A 144 -80.25 -5.66 -0.38
C ALA A 144 -79.21 -6.67 -0.89
N TYR A 145 -77.96 -6.24 -1.03
CA TYR A 145 -76.86 -7.12 -1.46
C TYR A 145 -75.48 -6.60 -1.07
N THR A 146 -74.50 -7.50 -1.10
CA THR A 146 -73.06 -7.17 -1.16
C THR A 146 -72.51 -7.69 -2.47
N GLN A 147 -71.77 -6.90 -3.24
CA GLN A 147 -71.12 -7.35 -4.47
C GLN A 147 -69.60 -7.14 -4.39
N ILE A 148 -68.87 -7.93 -5.18
CA ILE A 148 -67.43 -7.80 -5.38
C ILE A 148 -67.10 -7.93 -6.87
N VAL A 149 -66.31 -7.00 -7.40
CA VAL A 149 -65.62 -7.13 -8.68
C VAL A 149 -64.28 -7.78 -8.40
N VAL A 150 -64.10 -9.02 -8.85
CA VAL A 150 -62.84 -9.74 -8.70
C VAL A 150 -61.93 -9.35 -9.86
N SER A 151 -60.75 -8.84 -9.55
CA SER A 151 -59.73 -8.42 -10.52
C SER A 151 -58.46 -9.22 -10.32
N ASP A 152 -57.48 -9.05 -11.21
CA ASP A 152 -56.14 -9.68 -11.04
C ASP A 152 -55.43 -9.20 -9.76
N ALA A 153 -55.82 -8.05 -9.22
CA ALA A 153 -55.34 -7.53 -7.95
C ALA A 153 -56.13 -8.02 -6.73
N THR A 154 -57.18 -8.83 -6.89
CA THR A 154 -57.88 -9.42 -5.74
C THR A 154 -57.00 -10.51 -5.11
N PRO A 155 -56.86 -10.58 -3.77
CA PRO A 155 -56.03 -11.59 -3.10
C PRO A 155 -56.46 -13.02 -3.42
N LEU A 156 -55.49 -13.95 -3.46
CA LEU A 156 -55.71 -15.37 -3.75
C LEU A 156 -56.78 -15.99 -2.83
N VAL A 157 -56.80 -15.58 -1.56
CA VAL A 157 -57.82 -15.99 -0.59
C VAL A 157 -58.43 -14.75 0.06
N LEU A 158 -59.75 -14.72 0.11
CA LEU A 158 -60.54 -13.81 0.94
C LEU A 158 -61.48 -14.64 1.82
N HIS A 159 -62.04 -14.01 2.85
CA HIS A 159 -63.04 -14.62 3.71
C HIS A 159 -64.32 -13.78 3.67
N TYR A 160 -65.43 -14.39 3.24
CA TYR A 160 -66.74 -13.75 3.40
C TYR A 160 -67.26 -14.07 4.80
N GLN A 161 -67.57 -13.04 5.57
CA GLN A 161 -68.00 -13.19 6.95
C GLN A 161 -69.07 -12.15 7.30
N CYS A 162 -69.81 -12.44 8.38
CA CYS A 162 -70.72 -11.47 8.95
C CYS A 162 -69.91 -10.38 9.65
N SER A 163 -70.24 -9.11 9.40
CA SER A 163 -69.60 -7.98 10.09
C SER A 163 -69.69 -8.13 11.62
N SER A 164 -70.85 -8.53 12.12
CA SER A 164 -71.16 -8.57 13.56
C SER A 164 -70.79 -9.89 14.23
N HIS A 165 -70.95 -11.01 13.54
CA HIS A 165 -70.86 -12.34 14.15
C HIS A 165 -69.64 -13.12 13.63
N SER A 166 -68.96 -13.86 14.50
CA SER A 166 -67.74 -14.61 14.13
C SER A 166 -68.07 -15.93 13.42
N LEU A 167 -67.27 -16.27 12.40
CA LEU A 167 -67.27 -17.58 11.72
C LEU A 167 -68.63 -18.00 11.11
N MET A 168 -69.39 -17.04 10.58
CA MET A 168 -70.67 -17.31 9.91
C MET A 168 -70.52 -17.75 8.45
N GLY A 169 -69.46 -17.34 7.78
CA GLY A 169 -69.15 -17.68 6.39
C GLY A 169 -67.91 -18.56 6.28
N ASN A 170 -67.20 -18.43 5.16
CA ASN A 170 -66.06 -19.27 4.80
C ASN A 170 -65.12 -18.51 3.86
N GLN A 171 -64.22 -19.21 3.19
CA GLN A 171 -63.23 -18.66 2.27
C GLN A 171 -63.76 -18.58 0.84
N ILE A 172 -63.27 -17.57 0.13
CA ILE A 172 -63.27 -17.40 -1.30
C ILE A 172 -61.84 -17.65 -1.77
N VAL A 173 -61.68 -18.50 -2.77
CA VAL A 173 -60.43 -18.64 -3.52
C VAL A 173 -60.60 -17.89 -4.83
N THR A 174 -59.72 -16.94 -5.09
CA THR A 174 -59.60 -16.31 -6.40
C THR A 174 -58.37 -16.92 -7.05
N ASN A 175 -58.45 -17.36 -8.31
CA ASN A 175 -57.31 -17.96 -9.00
C ASN A 175 -56.31 -16.87 -9.48
N THR A 176 -56.06 -15.84 -8.68
CA THR A 176 -55.10 -14.77 -8.97
C THR A 176 -53.70 -15.19 -8.53
N ARG A 177 -52.65 -14.61 -9.11
CA ARG A 177 -51.26 -14.74 -8.59
C ARG A 177 -50.91 -13.60 -7.62
N ASN A 178 -51.92 -13.02 -6.96
CA ASN A 178 -51.69 -11.91 -6.07
C ASN A 178 -51.35 -12.40 -4.65
N TYR A 179 -50.06 -12.37 -4.33
CA TYR A 179 -49.51 -12.66 -3.00
C TYR A 179 -49.45 -11.42 -2.07
N THR A 180 -50.16 -10.32 -2.41
CA THR A 180 -50.24 -9.14 -1.52
C THR A 180 -50.82 -9.54 -0.16
N GLY A 181 -50.08 -9.22 0.91
CA GLY A 181 -50.42 -9.61 2.29
C GLY A 181 -49.78 -10.93 2.73
N VAL A 182 -48.83 -11.46 1.95
CA VAL A 182 -47.90 -12.51 2.35
C VAL A 182 -46.49 -11.94 2.27
N ASP A 183 -45.76 -11.89 3.38
CA ASP A 183 -44.33 -11.55 3.39
C ASP A 183 -43.48 -12.69 4.00
N THR A 184 -42.20 -12.44 4.25
CA THR A 184 -41.31 -13.45 4.82
C THR A 184 -41.66 -13.81 6.27
N ASP A 185 -42.42 -12.99 6.99
CA ASP A 185 -42.87 -13.27 8.36
C ASP A 185 -43.97 -14.34 8.37
N ASP A 186 -44.72 -14.49 7.27
CA ASP A 186 -45.74 -15.52 7.09
C ASP A 186 -45.16 -16.91 6.75
N ILE A 187 -43.84 -17.02 6.59
CA ILE A 187 -43.14 -18.26 6.27
C ILE A 187 -42.24 -18.65 7.43
N SER A 188 -42.49 -19.81 8.03
CA SER A 188 -41.64 -20.33 9.10
C SER A 188 -40.22 -20.62 8.60
N GLU A 189 -39.22 -19.96 9.20
CA GLU A 189 -37.81 -20.27 8.95
C GLU A 189 -37.46 -21.70 9.39
N GLY A 190 -36.63 -22.38 8.59
CA GLY A 190 -36.06 -23.68 8.96
C GLY A 190 -34.83 -23.53 9.86
N SER A 191 -34.37 -24.61 10.51
CA SER A 191 -33.21 -24.57 11.42
C SER A 191 -31.85 -24.37 10.74
N SER A 192 -31.77 -24.58 9.43
CA SER A 192 -30.51 -24.53 8.67
C SER A 192 -30.45 -23.39 7.64
N ASN A 193 -31.60 -22.88 7.19
CA ASN A 193 -31.67 -21.81 6.21
C ASN A 193 -32.60 -20.73 6.75
N LEU A 194 -31.98 -19.80 7.46
CA LEU A 194 -32.64 -18.67 8.11
C LEU A 194 -32.54 -17.46 7.16
N TYR A 195 -33.59 -16.64 7.01
CA TYR A 195 -33.62 -15.50 6.09
C TYR A 195 -32.53 -14.47 6.41
N PHE A 196 -32.12 -13.70 5.40
CA PHE A 196 -31.20 -12.59 5.61
C PHE A 196 -31.96 -11.41 6.24
N THR A 197 -31.43 -10.89 7.36
CA THR A 197 -31.85 -9.59 7.90
C THR A 197 -30.61 -8.79 8.29
N ASN A 198 -30.66 -7.47 8.14
CA ASN A 198 -29.56 -6.59 8.55
C ASN A 198 -29.20 -6.82 10.02
N ALA A 199 -30.19 -6.90 10.90
CA ALA A 199 -29.99 -7.16 12.33
C ALA A 199 -29.20 -8.46 12.61
N ARG A 200 -29.42 -9.53 11.84
CA ARG A 200 -28.69 -10.79 12.02
C ARG A 200 -27.28 -10.75 11.43
N ALA A 201 -27.09 -10.05 10.34
CA ALA A 201 -25.74 -9.79 9.81
C ALA A 201 -24.94 -8.94 10.81
N ASP A 202 -25.53 -7.87 11.33
CA ASP A 202 -24.93 -6.97 12.32
C ASP A 202 -24.61 -7.70 13.62
N ALA A 203 -25.52 -8.54 14.12
CA ALA A 203 -25.29 -9.36 15.30
C ALA A 203 -24.13 -10.35 15.09
N ARG A 204 -24.02 -10.97 13.90
CA ARG A 204 -22.90 -11.87 13.58
C ARG A 204 -21.56 -11.12 13.54
N ILE A 205 -21.51 -9.95 12.91
CA ILE A 205 -20.30 -9.13 12.83
C ILE A 205 -19.90 -8.63 14.23
N THR A 206 -20.87 -8.13 15.00
CA THR A 206 -20.65 -7.65 16.38
C THR A 206 -20.14 -8.77 17.28
N ASN A 207 -20.68 -9.98 17.15
CA ASN A 207 -20.25 -11.11 17.96
C ASN A 207 -18.88 -11.67 17.53
N ALA A 208 -18.45 -11.43 16.28
CA ALA A 208 -17.14 -11.82 15.79
C ALA A 208 -16.02 -10.83 16.17
N LEU A 209 -16.38 -9.57 16.41
CA LEU A 209 -15.47 -8.52 16.88
C LEU A 209 -15.47 -8.48 18.41
N LYS A 210 -14.31 -8.71 19.02
CA LYS A 210 -14.16 -8.63 20.47
C LYS A 210 -13.36 -7.41 20.85
N ASP A 211 -13.92 -6.62 21.76
CA ASP A 211 -13.23 -5.49 22.36
C ASP A 211 -12.71 -5.86 23.76
N GLU A 212 -11.39 -6.05 23.87
CA GLU A 212 -10.69 -6.39 25.09
C GLU A 212 -9.29 -5.75 25.14
N ASP A 213 -9.10 -4.77 26.02
CA ASP A 213 -7.86 -3.99 26.13
C ASP A 213 -6.59 -4.83 26.42
N ASN A 214 -6.77 -6.01 27.02
CA ASN A 214 -5.67 -6.88 27.43
C ASN A 214 -5.38 -8.02 26.44
N MET A 215 -6.15 -8.13 25.34
CA MET A 215 -6.02 -9.21 24.35
C MET A 215 -5.96 -10.61 24.99
N ALA A 216 -6.69 -10.83 26.09
CA ALA A 216 -6.60 -12.06 26.89
C ALA A 216 -7.23 -13.29 26.21
N SER A 217 -8.09 -13.11 25.20
CA SER A 217 -8.74 -14.20 24.50
C SER A 217 -7.91 -14.71 23.32
N ASN A 218 -8.12 -15.98 22.96
CA ASN A 218 -7.46 -16.57 21.80
C ASN A 218 -8.05 -16.02 20.48
N SER A 219 -7.15 -15.48 19.62
CA SER A 219 -7.46 -14.97 18.28
C SER A 219 -8.05 -15.99 17.32
N ALA A 220 -7.99 -17.28 17.63
CA ALA A 220 -8.64 -18.34 16.86
C ALA A 220 -10.17 -18.25 16.84
N THR A 221 -10.78 -17.44 17.72
CA THR A 221 -12.24 -17.39 17.88
C THR A 221 -12.86 -16.01 17.65
N HIS A 222 -12.08 -14.93 17.73
CA HIS A 222 -12.57 -13.56 17.59
C HIS A 222 -11.51 -12.69 16.91
N VAL A 223 -11.97 -11.72 16.12
CA VAL A 223 -11.12 -10.67 15.55
C VAL A 223 -11.05 -9.53 16.57
N ALA A 224 -9.83 -9.04 16.84
CA ALA A 224 -9.64 -7.93 17.75
C ALA A 224 -10.16 -6.62 17.15
N SER A 225 -10.82 -5.81 17.98
CA SER A 225 -11.21 -4.46 17.60
C SER A 225 -9.98 -3.57 17.40
N GLN A 226 -10.11 -2.49 16.63
CA GLN A 226 -9.03 -1.50 16.51
C GLN A 226 -8.71 -0.84 17.87
N GLN A 227 -9.71 -0.72 18.75
CA GLN A 227 -9.51 -0.19 20.11
C GLN A 227 -8.71 -1.15 20.98
N SER A 228 -8.98 -2.45 20.93
CA SER A 228 -8.23 -3.47 21.68
C SER A 228 -6.76 -3.48 21.30
N VAL A 229 -6.47 -3.41 20.00
CA VAL A 229 -5.09 -3.36 19.50
C VAL A 229 -4.40 -2.08 20.00
N LYS A 230 -5.07 -0.94 19.90
CA LYS A 230 -4.52 0.34 20.37
C LYS A 230 -4.26 0.31 21.88
N ALA A 231 -5.24 -0.11 22.68
CA ALA A 231 -5.14 -0.18 24.13
C ALA A 231 -4.04 -1.15 24.59
N TYR A 232 -3.92 -2.32 23.94
CA TYR A 232 -2.88 -3.28 24.24
C TYR A 232 -1.49 -2.71 23.93
N VAL A 233 -1.30 -2.16 22.72
CA VAL A 233 -0.02 -1.56 22.31
C VAL A 233 0.34 -0.41 23.23
N ASP A 234 -0.60 0.52 23.48
CA ASP A 234 -0.40 1.64 24.40
C ASP A 234 0.01 1.11 25.78
N ALA A 235 -0.67 0.09 26.32
CA ALA A 235 -0.29 -0.50 27.60
C ALA A 235 1.10 -1.16 27.59
N GLN A 236 1.53 -1.75 26.46
CA GLN A 236 2.86 -2.33 26.33
C GLN A 236 3.98 -1.26 26.27
N VAL A 237 3.70 -0.09 25.69
CA VAL A 237 4.72 0.95 25.42
C VAL A 237 4.60 2.22 26.26
N ALA A 238 3.49 2.44 26.97
CA ALA A 238 3.20 3.68 27.71
C ALA A 238 4.25 4.00 28.79
N THR A 239 4.99 3.01 29.24
CA THR A 239 6.06 3.15 30.25
C THR A 239 7.43 2.78 29.66
N LYS A 240 7.62 2.84 28.34
CA LYS A 240 8.87 2.42 27.68
C LYS A 240 9.26 3.45 26.62
N ASP A 241 9.23 4.73 26.97
CA ASP A 241 9.55 5.81 26.04
C ASP A 241 11.05 6.15 26.00
N ASN A 242 11.82 5.64 26.97
CA ASN A 242 13.26 5.84 27.07
C ASN A 242 13.98 4.56 27.53
N SER A 243 15.32 4.59 27.47
CA SER A 243 16.17 3.47 27.86
C SER A 243 16.14 3.13 29.35
N ASP A 244 15.66 4.04 30.21
CA ASP A 244 15.65 3.84 31.66
C ASP A 244 14.49 2.92 32.08
N GLU A 245 13.45 2.81 31.26
CA GLU A 245 12.24 2.06 31.56
C GLU A 245 12.17 0.70 30.84
N ILE A 246 13.13 0.43 29.94
CA ILE A 246 13.26 -0.84 29.27
C ILE A 246 14.21 -1.73 30.09
N THR A 247 13.73 -2.90 30.50
CA THR A 247 14.55 -3.89 31.19
C THR A 247 15.72 -4.33 30.31
N GLU A 248 16.94 -4.08 30.75
CA GLU A 248 18.15 -4.56 30.08
C GLU A 248 18.31 -6.09 30.15
N GLY A 249 18.87 -6.66 29.09
CA GLY A 249 19.29 -8.07 29.09
C GLY A 249 20.57 -8.28 29.92
N SER A 250 20.87 -9.53 30.27
CA SER A 250 22.06 -9.85 31.09
C SER A 250 23.40 -9.71 30.35
N THR A 251 23.39 -9.62 29.01
CA THR A 251 24.60 -9.57 28.17
C THR A 251 24.75 -8.29 27.35
N ASN A 252 23.65 -7.57 27.09
CA ASN A 252 23.65 -6.34 26.31
C ASN A 252 23.00 -5.22 27.14
N LEU A 253 23.87 -4.49 27.85
CA LEU A 253 23.51 -3.41 28.78
C LEU A 253 23.54 -2.07 28.04
N TYR A 254 22.61 -1.15 28.32
CA TYR A 254 22.62 0.16 27.66
C TYR A 254 23.85 0.97 28.07
N PHE A 255 24.34 1.77 27.12
CA PHE A 255 25.38 2.75 27.38
C PHE A 255 24.80 3.89 28.20
N THR A 256 25.39 4.14 29.38
CA THR A 256 25.13 5.34 30.17
C THR A 256 26.45 5.96 30.59
N ASN A 257 26.51 7.30 30.64
CA ASN A 257 27.70 8.02 31.10
C ASN A 257 28.13 7.51 32.49
N ALA A 258 27.17 7.34 33.41
CA ALA A 258 27.45 6.82 34.75
C ALA A 258 28.14 5.45 34.76
N ARG A 259 27.77 4.52 33.85
CA ARG A 259 28.44 3.21 33.74
C ARG A 259 29.81 3.31 33.09
N ALA A 260 29.94 4.13 32.06
CA ALA A 260 31.24 4.38 31.43
C ALA A 260 32.21 4.99 32.47
N ASP A 261 31.75 6.01 33.20
CA ASP A 261 32.48 6.67 34.27
C ASP A 261 32.82 5.72 35.41
N ALA A 262 31.89 4.86 35.84
CA ALA A 262 32.15 3.85 36.86
C ALA A 262 33.18 2.80 36.39
N ARG A 263 33.14 2.38 35.11
CA ARG A 263 34.16 1.48 34.54
C ARG A 263 35.53 2.15 34.49
N ILE A 264 35.61 3.41 34.06
CA ILE A 264 36.85 4.19 34.00
C ILE A 264 37.40 4.42 35.41
N THR A 265 36.55 4.85 36.34
CA THR A 265 36.91 5.08 37.75
C THR A 265 37.39 3.80 38.42
N ASN A 266 36.74 2.66 38.16
CA ASN A 266 37.21 1.38 38.67
C ASN A 266 38.52 0.95 37.99
N ALA A 267 38.74 1.26 36.71
CA ALA A 267 39.97 0.91 35.99
C ALA A 267 41.19 1.76 36.39
N LEU A 268 40.95 2.97 36.89
CA LEU A 268 41.97 3.89 37.40
C LEU A 268 42.23 3.62 38.90
N LEU A 269 43.49 3.48 39.28
CA LEU A 269 43.90 3.45 40.69
C LEU A 269 44.60 4.75 41.05
N ASP A 270 44.18 5.36 42.15
CA ASP A 270 44.85 6.50 42.76
C ASP A 270 45.54 6.06 44.07
N GLU A 271 46.80 5.67 43.94
CA GLU A 271 47.67 5.22 45.03
C GLU A 271 49.03 5.90 44.96
N ASP A 272 49.38 6.71 45.95
CA ASP A 272 50.61 7.52 45.94
C ASP A 272 51.91 6.70 45.90
N ASN A 273 51.85 5.43 46.30
CA ASN A 273 53.01 4.54 46.45
C ASN A 273 53.11 3.45 45.38
N MET A 274 52.18 3.38 44.42
CA MET A 274 52.13 2.34 43.37
C MET A 274 52.23 0.90 43.95
N ALA A 275 51.68 0.65 45.15
CA ALA A 275 51.90 -0.60 45.87
C ALA A 275 50.98 -1.76 45.46
N SER A 276 49.82 -1.49 44.86
CA SER A 276 48.87 -2.53 44.42
C SER A 276 49.03 -2.89 42.93
N ASP A 277 48.77 -4.16 42.60
CA ASP A 277 49.04 -4.84 41.32
C ASP A 277 48.88 -4.00 40.02
N SER A 278 50.02 -3.73 39.37
CA SER A 278 50.12 -3.03 38.08
C SER A 278 49.62 -3.82 36.87
N ALA A 279 49.25 -5.09 37.04
CA ALA A 279 48.88 -5.97 35.93
C ALA A 279 47.43 -5.78 35.43
N THR A 280 46.57 -5.09 36.19
CA THR A 280 45.12 -5.02 35.89
C THR A 280 44.49 -3.63 35.95
N LYS A 281 45.24 -2.60 36.37
CA LYS A 281 44.73 -1.23 36.61
C LYS A 281 45.74 -0.18 36.12
N VAL A 282 45.23 0.93 35.61
CA VAL A 282 46.05 2.06 35.13
C VAL A 282 46.22 3.06 36.27
N PRO A 283 47.44 3.53 36.57
CA PRO A 283 47.65 4.53 37.63
C PRO A 283 47.11 5.90 37.22
N SER A 284 46.63 6.66 38.21
CA SER A 284 46.26 8.07 38.03
C SER A 284 47.50 8.92 37.72
N GLN A 285 47.30 10.07 37.07
CA GLN A 285 48.38 11.04 36.85
C GLN A 285 48.97 11.54 38.18
N GLN A 286 48.14 11.61 39.23
CA GLN A 286 48.56 12.00 40.58
C GLN A 286 49.42 10.92 41.23
N SER A 287 49.07 9.64 41.12
CA SER A 287 49.90 8.53 41.59
C SER A 287 51.26 8.48 40.93
N VAL A 288 51.31 8.63 39.60
CA VAL A 288 52.59 8.71 38.86
C VAL A 288 53.41 9.88 39.37
N LYS A 289 52.79 11.06 39.52
CA LYS A 289 53.47 12.25 40.03
C LYS A 289 53.99 12.06 41.46
N ALA A 290 53.16 11.54 42.37
CA ALA A 290 53.54 11.31 43.77
C ALA A 290 54.64 10.25 43.91
N TYR A 291 54.55 9.15 43.16
CA TYR A 291 55.59 8.12 43.12
C TYR A 291 56.91 8.66 42.57
N VAL A 292 56.86 9.43 41.47
CA VAL A 292 58.05 10.08 40.90
C VAL A 292 58.60 11.13 41.85
N ASP A 293 57.77 11.96 42.48
CA ASP A 293 58.24 12.97 43.44
C ASP A 293 58.89 12.32 44.69
N ALA A 294 58.33 11.21 45.18
CA ALA A 294 58.86 10.46 46.32
C ALA A 294 60.11 9.62 45.96
N SER A 295 60.18 9.05 44.75
CA SER A 295 61.27 8.15 44.33
C SER A 295 62.40 8.86 43.56
N ALA A 296 62.11 9.97 42.89
CA ALA A 296 63.10 10.83 42.23
C ALA A 296 63.73 11.86 43.20
N GLY A 297 63.37 11.82 44.48
CA GLY A 297 63.87 12.67 45.57
C GLY A 297 65.32 12.41 46.00
N SER A 298 66.23 12.15 45.08
CA SER A 298 67.68 12.24 45.31
C SER A 298 68.42 12.66 44.04
N SER A 299 68.03 13.78 43.44
CA SER A 299 68.80 14.40 42.37
C SER A 299 69.83 15.38 42.96
N LEU A 300 71.11 15.12 42.70
CA LEU A 300 72.19 16.08 42.87
C LEU A 300 72.00 17.21 41.83
N THR A 301 71.74 18.44 42.28
CA THR A 301 71.61 19.61 41.41
C THR A 301 72.96 19.99 40.81
N VAL A 302 73.10 19.91 39.48
CA VAL A 302 74.30 20.36 38.74
C VAL A 302 73.89 21.49 37.79
N GLN A 303 74.62 22.60 37.84
CA GLN A 303 74.34 23.82 37.07
C GLN A 303 75.62 24.29 36.37
N GLU A 304 75.51 24.80 35.15
CA GLU A 304 76.57 25.56 34.48
C GLU A 304 76.14 27.03 34.41
N GLU A 305 76.97 27.93 34.92
CA GLU A 305 76.71 29.38 35.04
C GLU A 305 75.29 29.77 35.49
N GLY A 306 74.75 29.06 36.48
CA GLY A 306 73.45 29.37 37.09
C GLY A 306 72.22 28.85 36.34
N SER A 307 72.41 28.03 35.31
CA SER A 307 71.33 27.36 34.58
C SER A 307 71.39 25.84 34.78
N SER A 308 70.25 25.21 35.09
CA SER A 308 70.17 23.75 35.32
C SER A 308 70.52 22.96 34.06
N LEU A 309 71.45 22.01 34.17
CA LEU A 309 71.82 21.13 33.06
C LEU A 309 70.92 19.89 33.05
N SER A 310 70.21 19.68 31.94
CA SER A 310 69.01 18.84 31.91
C SER A 310 69.31 17.38 31.52
N THR A 311 69.68 16.51 32.45
CA THR A 311 69.15 15.12 32.56
C THR A 311 69.89 14.31 33.63
N ALA A 312 69.14 13.46 34.32
CA ALA A 312 69.51 12.77 35.55
C ALA A 312 70.74 11.83 35.39
N ALA A 313 71.90 12.25 35.88
CA ALA A 313 73.08 11.40 35.99
C ALA A 313 73.08 10.67 37.36
N THR A 314 73.21 9.34 37.35
CA THR A 314 73.38 8.54 38.57
C THR A 314 74.84 8.41 39.02
N THR A 315 75.80 8.65 38.13
CA THR A 315 77.24 8.70 38.44
C THR A 315 77.95 9.74 37.55
N LEU A 316 78.79 10.61 38.14
CA LEU A 316 79.63 11.59 37.42
C LEU A 316 81.12 11.28 37.68
N ASN A 317 81.81 10.69 36.69
CA ASN A 317 83.21 10.30 36.81
C ASN A 317 84.11 11.24 35.99
N PHE A 318 85.06 11.90 36.66
CA PHE A 318 86.03 12.77 35.99
C PHE A 318 87.39 12.07 35.90
N VAL A 319 87.84 11.80 34.68
CA VAL A 319 89.14 11.19 34.38
C VAL A 319 89.92 12.05 33.40
N GLY A 320 91.19 12.31 33.70
CA GLY A 320 92.08 13.15 32.89
C GLY A 320 93.09 13.88 33.76
N SER A 321 94.31 14.09 33.25
CA SER A 321 95.43 14.68 34.00
C SER A 321 95.20 16.14 34.45
N GLY A 322 94.20 16.82 33.89
CA GLY A 322 93.82 18.19 34.22
C GLY A 322 92.69 18.36 35.23
N VAL A 323 92.14 17.27 35.81
CA VAL A 323 91.01 17.34 36.75
C VAL A 323 91.43 16.86 38.14
N THR A 324 91.25 17.71 39.16
CA THR A 324 91.56 17.37 40.57
C THR A 324 90.31 17.48 41.43
N ALA A 325 89.99 16.40 42.16
CA ALA A 325 88.87 16.35 43.11
C ALA A 325 89.38 16.32 44.56
N SER A 326 88.92 17.22 45.43
CA SER A 326 89.31 17.19 46.86
C SER A 326 88.16 17.58 47.83
N GLY A 327 88.27 17.10 49.09
CA GLY A 327 87.34 17.37 50.21
C GLY A 327 86.86 16.11 50.97
N THR A 328 86.71 16.22 52.30
CA THR A 328 86.09 15.19 53.17
C THR A 328 84.75 15.70 53.75
N GLY A 329 83.72 14.86 53.67
CA GLY A 329 82.32 15.24 53.95
C GLY A 329 81.45 15.29 52.68
N ALA A 330 80.22 15.79 52.81
CA ALA A 330 79.19 15.75 51.77
C ALA A 330 79.44 16.68 50.56
N THR A 331 80.39 17.61 50.64
CA THR A 331 80.77 18.53 49.55
C THR A 331 82.14 18.15 49.00
N LYS A 332 82.29 18.08 47.67
CA LYS A 332 83.56 17.87 46.96
C LYS A 332 83.75 18.97 45.91
N THR A 333 84.95 19.54 45.82
CA THR A 333 85.28 20.57 44.84
C THR A 333 86.06 19.97 43.68
N ILE A 334 85.63 20.25 42.45
CA ILE A 334 86.27 19.83 41.18
C ILE A 334 86.68 21.08 40.41
N THR A 335 87.92 21.13 39.92
CA THR A 335 88.43 22.23 39.07
C THR A 335 88.80 21.69 37.68
N VAL A 336 88.32 22.32 36.59
CA VAL A 336 88.60 21.97 35.19
C VAL A 336 88.92 23.23 34.36
N SER A 337 89.93 23.19 33.50
CA SER A 337 90.43 24.34 32.73
C SER A 337 90.14 24.23 31.21
N GLY A 338 89.00 24.79 30.74
CA GLY A 338 88.79 25.50 29.45
C GLY A 338 88.61 24.78 28.07
N GLY A 339 87.48 25.06 27.38
CA GLY A 339 87.38 25.25 25.90
C GLY A 339 86.23 24.56 25.13
N GLY A 340 85.36 25.31 24.42
CA GLY A 340 84.57 24.77 23.28
C GLY A 340 83.22 25.46 22.95
N GLY A 341 83.14 26.19 21.82
CA GLY A 341 81.90 26.70 21.23
C GLY A 341 81.31 25.73 20.18
N SER A 342 79.97 25.71 20.06
CA SER A 342 79.16 24.70 19.35
C SER A 342 79.06 24.91 17.83
N SER A 343 79.32 23.85 17.04
CA SER A 343 79.00 23.72 15.60
C SER A 343 78.28 22.38 15.35
N THR A 344 77.15 22.38 14.62
CA THR A 344 76.28 21.21 14.38
C THR A 344 76.53 20.48 13.06
N GLY A 345 77.68 20.71 12.42
CA GLY A 345 78.13 19.96 11.26
C GLY A 345 79.29 19.03 11.59
N ASN A 346 79.51 18.02 10.75
CA ASN A 346 80.61 17.07 10.94
C ASN A 346 81.94 17.77 10.63
N THR A 347 82.71 18.09 11.67
CA THR A 347 84.12 18.46 11.54
C THR A 347 85.02 17.25 11.75
N THR A 348 86.16 17.23 11.07
CA THR A 348 87.25 16.31 11.39
C THR A 348 88.51 17.13 11.57
N ASP A 349 89.15 17.00 12.73
CA ASP A 349 90.49 17.52 12.94
C ASP A 349 91.49 16.54 12.34
N ILE A 350 92.33 17.03 11.45
CA ILE A 350 93.25 16.22 10.65
C ILE A 350 94.67 16.68 10.93
N THR A 351 95.54 15.71 11.25
CA THR A 351 96.99 15.90 11.32
C THR A 351 97.67 15.33 10.08
N GLN A 352 98.28 16.19 9.28
CA GLN A 352 99.08 15.83 8.10
C GLN A 352 100.30 16.76 8.00
N SER A 353 101.50 16.19 7.98
CA SER A 353 102.76 16.94 7.91
C SER A 353 102.79 17.91 6.71
N SER A 354 102.97 19.21 6.99
CA SER A 354 103.15 20.27 5.99
C SER A 354 102.05 20.29 4.91
N HIS A 355 100.77 20.35 5.32
CA HIS A 355 99.63 20.17 4.41
C HIS A 355 99.44 21.30 3.36
N GLY A 356 99.91 22.53 3.62
CA GLY A 356 99.86 23.63 2.65
C GLY A 356 98.44 24.11 2.28
N LEU A 357 97.45 23.80 3.11
CA LEU A 357 96.05 24.20 2.96
C LEU A 357 95.78 25.48 3.76
N ALA A 358 94.85 26.29 3.29
CA ALA A 358 94.36 27.48 3.96
C ALA A 358 92.87 27.32 4.30
N ALA A 359 92.38 28.11 5.25
CA ALA A 359 90.95 28.21 5.49
C ALA A 359 90.22 28.59 4.18
N LYS A 360 89.08 27.93 3.94
CA LYS A 360 88.22 28.00 2.74
C LYS A 360 88.68 27.18 1.54
N ASP A 361 89.81 26.50 1.63
CA ASP A 361 90.17 25.54 0.59
C ASP A 361 89.12 24.41 0.57
N ALA A 362 88.48 24.22 -0.57
CA ALA A 362 87.72 23.01 -0.84
C ALA A 362 88.70 21.86 -1.12
N ILE A 363 88.53 20.75 -0.41
CA ILE A 363 89.55 19.70 -0.36
C ILE A 363 88.97 18.32 -0.63
N ARG A 364 89.84 17.42 -1.09
CA ARG A 364 89.57 16.01 -1.33
C ARG A 364 90.70 15.16 -0.77
N HIS A 365 90.45 13.88 -0.60
CA HIS A 365 91.48 12.91 -0.29
C HIS A 365 91.93 12.23 -1.60
N ASN A 366 93.25 12.16 -1.85
CA ASN A 366 93.80 11.52 -3.06
C ASN A 366 94.18 10.04 -2.87
N GLY A 367 93.92 9.48 -1.68
CA GLY A 367 94.32 8.13 -1.28
C GLY A 367 95.50 8.09 -0.31
N SER A 368 96.27 9.17 -0.18
CA SER A 368 97.40 9.27 0.76
C SER A 368 97.44 10.57 1.56
N SER A 369 96.87 11.65 1.04
CA SER A 369 96.82 12.95 1.70
C SER A 369 95.57 13.74 1.31
N TRP A 370 95.21 14.69 2.18
CA TRP A 370 94.26 15.75 1.87
C TRP A 370 94.94 16.82 1.02
N VAL A 371 94.31 17.11 -0.11
CA VAL A 371 94.78 18.05 -1.14
C VAL A 371 93.63 18.93 -1.62
N LYS A 372 93.95 20.04 -2.27
CA LYS A 372 92.97 20.93 -2.89
C LYS A 372 92.16 20.19 -3.97
N ALA A 373 90.84 20.36 -3.95
CA ALA A 373 89.92 19.84 -4.95
C ALA A 373 89.77 20.82 -6.13
N GLN A 374 89.31 20.36 -7.29
CA GLN A 374 89.07 21.21 -8.45
C GLN A 374 87.95 20.62 -9.31
N ALA A 375 87.10 21.46 -9.90
CA ALA A 375 85.98 21.03 -10.73
C ALA A 375 86.39 20.86 -12.21
N ASP A 376 87.51 20.17 -12.44
CA ASP A 376 88.06 19.85 -13.77
C ASP A 376 87.81 18.39 -14.18
N ASP A 377 87.57 17.50 -13.22
CA ASP A 377 87.22 16.09 -13.42
C ASP A 377 86.27 15.57 -12.31
N ASN A 378 85.45 14.56 -12.58
CA ASN A 378 84.55 13.98 -11.57
C ASN A 378 85.30 13.31 -10.39
N SER A 379 86.56 12.91 -10.58
CA SER A 379 87.41 12.31 -9.55
C SER A 379 88.16 13.34 -8.67
N THR A 380 88.10 14.63 -9.03
CA THR A 380 88.78 15.72 -8.32
C THR A 380 87.82 16.60 -7.51
N LEU A 381 86.56 16.18 -7.38
CA LEU A 381 85.53 16.86 -6.60
C LEU A 381 85.82 16.88 -5.10
N ALA A 382 85.28 17.91 -4.44
CA ALA A 382 85.53 18.19 -3.03
C ALA A 382 84.69 17.31 -2.11
N LEU A 383 85.26 16.95 -0.96
CA LEU A 383 84.64 16.18 0.13
C LEU A 383 84.34 17.05 1.36
N GLY A 384 84.76 18.31 1.33
CA GLY A 384 84.58 19.27 2.42
C GLY A 384 85.43 20.52 2.22
N ILE A 385 85.39 21.41 3.21
CA ILE A 385 86.11 22.68 3.20
C ILE A 385 86.89 22.85 4.50
N VAL A 386 88.11 23.35 4.40
CA VAL A 386 88.93 23.70 5.57
C VAL A 386 88.32 24.90 6.29
N THR A 387 87.96 24.75 7.55
CA THR A 387 87.35 25.81 8.38
C THR A 387 88.36 26.48 9.31
N ALA A 388 89.39 25.75 9.75
CA ALA A 388 90.45 26.26 10.59
C ALA A 388 91.79 25.58 10.28
N VAL A 389 92.89 26.31 10.48
CA VAL A 389 94.27 25.79 10.42
C VAL A 389 94.91 26.15 11.75
N ALA A 390 95.25 25.15 12.57
CA ALA A 390 95.84 25.34 13.88
C ALA A 390 97.35 25.58 13.78
N ASP A 391 98.03 24.85 12.89
CA ASP A 391 99.45 24.98 12.59
C ASP A 391 99.79 24.36 11.22
N SER A 392 101.07 24.21 10.87
CA SER A 392 101.50 23.66 9.57
C SER A 392 101.13 22.18 9.34
N ASN A 393 100.73 21.46 10.39
CA ASN A 393 100.40 20.05 10.37
C ASN A 393 98.94 19.76 10.74
N ASN A 394 98.22 20.69 11.38
CA ASN A 394 96.89 20.45 11.92
C ASN A 394 95.84 21.41 11.33
N PHE A 395 94.74 20.88 10.82
CA PHE A 395 93.62 21.65 10.29
C PHE A 395 92.27 20.95 10.53
N THR A 396 91.18 21.72 10.48
CA THR A 396 89.82 21.23 10.64
C THR A 396 89.09 21.31 9.31
N VAL A 397 88.47 20.20 8.89
CA VAL A 397 87.59 20.14 7.71
C VAL A 397 86.13 20.05 8.12
N ALA A 398 85.27 20.85 7.48
CA ALA A 398 83.82 20.71 7.50
C ALA A 398 83.37 19.87 6.30
N GLN A 399 82.73 18.73 6.54
CA GLN A 399 82.33 17.80 5.48
C GLN A 399 80.86 17.95 5.07
N ALA A 400 79.96 18.11 6.05
CA ALA A 400 78.54 18.34 5.81
C ALA A 400 77.88 19.04 7.01
N GLY A 401 76.95 19.95 6.73
CA GLY A 401 76.14 20.60 7.76
C GLY A 401 76.43 22.09 7.92
N ARG A 402 75.97 22.66 9.05
CA ARG A 402 76.03 24.09 9.35
C ARG A 402 77.19 24.39 10.29
N PHE A 403 78.04 25.35 9.94
CA PHE A 403 79.25 25.68 10.68
C PHE A 403 79.34 27.18 10.97
N THR A 404 79.58 27.51 12.24
CA THR A 404 79.90 28.88 12.67
C THR A 404 81.40 29.10 12.49
N ILE A 405 81.78 30.06 11.66
CA ILE A 405 83.18 30.42 11.38
C ILE A 405 83.36 31.90 11.70
N SER A 406 84.35 32.23 12.53
CA SER A 406 84.55 33.56 13.11
C SER A 406 84.60 34.70 12.08
N SER A 407 85.02 34.40 10.83
CA SER A 407 84.81 35.21 9.62
C SER A 407 85.29 34.44 8.40
N HIS A 408 84.50 34.39 7.31
CA HIS A 408 84.90 33.71 6.06
C HIS A 408 85.09 34.67 4.87
N GLY A 409 84.50 35.88 4.91
CA GLY A 409 84.64 36.86 3.83
C GLY A 409 84.01 36.43 2.50
N LEU A 410 83.00 35.55 2.56
CA LEU A 410 82.14 35.19 1.43
C LEU A 410 80.86 36.03 1.49
N THR A 411 80.19 36.19 0.35
CA THR A 411 78.96 37.00 0.28
C THR A 411 77.79 36.24 0.89
N VAL A 412 77.06 36.87 1.80
CA VAL A 412 75.88 36.30 2.47
C VAL A 412 74.75 36.04 1.47
N GLY A 413 74.03 34.93 1.63
CA GLY A 413 72.93 34.50 0.76
C GLY A 413 73.38 33.91 -0.57
N GLN A 414 74.69 33.74 -0.79
CA GLN A 414 75.23 33.24 -2.06
C GLN A 414 75.60 31.76 -1.96
N TRP A 415 75.36 31.06 -3.07
CA TRP A 415 75.91 29.73 -3.32
C TRP A 415 77.30 29.84 -3.92
N TYR A 416 78.18 28.97 -3.45
CA TYR A 416 79.52 28.80 -3.95
C TYR A 416 79.74 27.36 -4.42
N TYR A 417 80.31 27.26 -5.61
CA TYR A 417 80.66 26.03 -6.30
C TYR A 417 82.17 25.80 -6.21
N LEU A 418 82.59 24.55 -6.35
CA LEU A 418 84.01 24.22 -6.53
C LEU A 418 84.53 24.85 -7.83
N SER A 419 85.63 25.59 -7.79
CA SER A 419 86.19 26.24 -8.98
C SER A 419 86.80 25.24 -9.96
N SER A 420 86.57 25.45 -11.26
CA SER A 420 87.23 24.68 -12.33
C SER A 420 88.59 25.25 -12.75
N SER A 421 88.91 26.50 -12.34
CA SER A 421 90.13 27.22 -12.76
C SER A 421 91.11 27.50 -11.63
N SER A 422 90.74 27.24 -10.38
CA SER A 422 91.57 27.48 -9.20
C SER A 422 91.42 26.34 -8.21
N ALA A 423 92.47 25.53 -8.03
CA ALA A 423 92.47 24.43 -7.07
C ALA A 423 92.18 24.94 -5.64
N GLY A 424 91.22 24.31 -4.99
CA GLY A 424 90.71 24.66 -3.65
C GLY A 424 89.81 25.88 -3.63
N GLY A 425 89.67 26.59 -4.75
CA GLY A 425 88.91 27.82 -4.85
C GLY A 425 87.40 27.58 -4.85
N LEU A 426 86.68 28.54 -4.28
CA LEU A 426 85.23 28.66 -4.37
C LEU A 426 84.86 29.74 -5.39
N THR A 427 83.88 29.47 -6.25
CA THR A 427 83.37 30.41 -7.25
C THR A 427 81.87 30.61 -7.10
N ALA A 428 81.39 31.83 -7.28
CA ALA A 428 79.96 32.13 -7.33
C ALA A 428 79.34 31.81 -8.71
N THR A 429 80.17 31.53 -9.72
CA THR A 429 79.72 31.14 -11.06
C THR A 429 79.84 29.63 -11.24
N GLU A 430 78.73 28.98 -11.58
CA GLU A 430 78.64 27.53 -11.75
C GLU A 430 79.53 27.04 -12.92
N PRO A 431 80.47 26.11 -12.66
CA PRO A 431 81.31 25.50 -13.70
C PRO A 431 80.60 24.35 -14.43
N ALA A 432 81.17 23.91 -15.54
CA ALA A 432 80.62 22.81 -16.36
C ALA A 432 80.47 21.50 -15.59
N ILE A 433 81.45 21.15 -14.75
CA ILE A 433 81.30 20.11 -13.73
C ILE A 433 80.81 20.80 -12.46
N SER A 434 79.48 20.80 -12.28
CA SER A 434 78.84 21.53 -11.19
C SER A 434 78.89 20.75 -9.87
N GLN A 435 79.52 21.35 -8.85
CA GLN A 435 79.43 20.91 -7.47
C GLN A 435 79.17 22.13 -6.56
N PRO A 436 77.91 22.44 -6.21
CA PRO A 436 77.63 23.39 -5.15
C PRO A 436 78.11 22.81 -3.82
N ILE A 437 78.99 23.52 -3.13
CA ILE A 437 79.61 23.02 -1.89
C ILE A 437 79.32 23.89 -0.69
N VAL A 438 79.10 25.20 -0.88
CA VAL A 438 78.79 26.12 0.22
C VAL A 438 77.56 26.97 -0.07
N TYR A 439 76.69 27.06 0.92
CA TYR A 439 75.72 28.14 1.02
C TYR A 439 76.10 29.04 2.20
N VAL A 440 76.19 30.34 1.96
CA VAL A 440 76.55 31.31 3.01
C VAL A 440 75.27 31.84 3.65
N GLU A 441 74.99 31.46 4.89
CA GLU A 441 73.78 31.89 5.60
C GLU A 441 73.94 33.28 6.23
N SER A 442 75.11 33.56 6.81
CA SER A 442 75.42 34.86 7.44
C SER A 442 76.92 35.14 7.38
N ALA A 443 77.38 36.29 7.90
CA ALA A 443 78.81 36.66 7.92
C ALA A 443 79.68 35.73 8.78
N SER A 444 79.06 34.86 9.57
CA SER A 444 79.74 33.89 10.44
C SER A 444 79.18 32.49 10.32
N VAL A 445 78.31 32.20 9.34
CA VAL A 445 77.71 30.86 9.19
C VAL A 445 77.67 30.42 7.74
N ILE A 446 78.18 29.22 7.50
CA ILE A 446 78.10 28.54 6.21
C ILE A 446 77.44 27.17 6.37
N PHE A 447 76.76 26.71 5.33
CA PHE A 447 76.39 25.31 5.15
C PHE A 447 77.31 24.67 4.15
N VAL A 448 77.83 23.49 4.47
CA VAL A 448 78.63 22.66 3.55
C VAL A 448 77.79 21.48 3.07
N TYR A 449 77.75 21.29 1.76
CA TYR A 449 77.07 20.19 1.11
C TYR A 449 78.05 19.41 0.21
N PRO A 450 78.35 18.14 0.51
CA PRO A 450 79.24 17.35 -0.34
C PRO A 450 78.58 16.90 -1.66
N TYR A 451 77.24 16.91 -1.72
CA TYR A 451 76.44 16.48 -2.88
C TYR A 451 75.28 17.43 -3.19
N ARG A 452 74.83 17.47 -4.45
CA ARG A 452 73.62 18.19 -4.89
C ARG A 452 72.36 17.54 -4.26
N PRO A 453 71.47 18.29 -3.59
CA PRO A 453 70.21 17.75 -3.08
C PRO A 453 69.27 17.30 -4.21
N THR A 454 68.69 16.09 -4.13
CA THR A 454 67.84 15.50 -5.20
C THR A 454 66.35 15.31 -4.87
N ASN A 455 65.89 15.54 -3.63
CA ASN A 455 64.47 15.41 -3.29
C ASN A 455 63.90 16.71 -2.72
N LEU A 456 63.03 17.37 -3.48
CA LEU A 456 62.12 18.37 -2.93
C LEU A 456 61.01 17.60 -2.19
N LEU A 457 61.04 17.63 -0.87
CA LEU A 457 59.98 17.08 -0.02
C LEU A 457 58.69 17.86 -0.27
N LEU A 458 57.74 17.25 -0.98
CA LEU A 458 56.35 17.69 -1.03
C LEU A 458 55.66 17.22 0.26
N ASP A 459 56.05 17.78 1.40
CA ASP A 459 55.05 17.92 2.45
C ASP A 459 54.10 19.05 2.02
N GLY A 460 52.80 18.90 2.28
CA GLY A 460 51.75 19.77 1.76
C GLY A 460 51.83 21.25 2.16
N SER A 461 52.91 21.74 2.76
CA SER A 461 53.10 23.15 3.12
C SER A 461 53.62 24.03 1.99
N SER A 462 54.11 23.46 0.89
CA SER A 462 54.83 24.21 -0.17
C SER A 462 53.96 24.67 -1.37
N GLY A 463 52.65 24.46 -1.36
CA GLY A 463 51.72 25.09 -2.32
C GLY A 463 51.90 24.68 -3.79
N VAL A 464 52.64 23.61 -4.09
CA VAL A 464 52.82 23.11 -5.45
C VAL A 464 51.64 22.21 -5.81
N THR A 465 50.62 22.77 -6.46
CA THR A 465 49.53 22.01 -7.09
C THR A 465 50.09 21.21 -8.28
N PRO A 466 49.75 19.90 -8.42
CA PRO A 466 50.00 19.17 -9.65
C PRO A 466 49.39 19.92 -10.84
N GLY A 467 50.12 20.02 -11.95
CA GLY A 467 49.61 20.68 -13.16
C GLY A 467 48.47 19.90 -13.82
N ASP A 468 47.72 20.55 -14.72
CA ASP A 468 46.63 19.93 -15.49
C ASP A 468 47.08 18.63 -16.16
N ASN A 469 46.20 17.61 -16.14
CA ASN A 469 46.42 16.28 -16.72
C ASN A 469 47.63 15.49 -16.17
N THR A 470 48.26 15.94 -15.08
CA THR A 470 49.42 15.22 -14.51
C THR A 470 49.02 14.04 -13.61
N VAL A 471 47.79 14.00 -13.11
CA VAL A 471 47.24 12.87 -12.34
C VAL A 471 46.50 11.94 -13.29
N THR A 472 47.15 10.87 -13.72
CA THR A 472 46.56 9.82 -14.58
C THR A 472 46.04 8.67 -13.72
N SER A 473 45.20 7.79 -14.30
CA SER A 473 44.69 6.61 -13.58
C SER A 473 45.80 5.75 -12.99
N ALA A 474 46.98 5.65 -13.63
CA ALA A 474 48.12 4.88 -13.09
C ALA A 474 48.75 5.48 -11.82
N LYS A 475 48.45 6.74 -11.50
CA LYS A 475 48.89 7.42 -10.27
C LYS A 475 47.82 7.37 -9.17
N ILE A 476 46.64 6.84 -9.48
CA ILE A 476 45.55 6.61 -8.55
C ILE A 476 45.48 5.10 -8.33
N VAL A 477 45.59 4.66 -7.08
CA VAL A 477 45.48 3.24 -6.77
C VAL A 477 44.00 2.85 -6.76
N ASP A 478 43.65 1.69 -7.33
CA ASP A 478 42.26 1.23 -7.39
C ASP A 478 41.66 1.11 -5.99
N GLY A 479 40.46 1.66 -5.82
CA GLY A 479 39.73 1.64 -4.55
C GLY A 479 40.20 2.64 -3.49
N THR A 480 41.20 3.48 -3.76
CA THR A 480 41.65 4.47 -2.77
C THR A 480 40.84 5.77 -2.77
N ILE A 481 40.06 6.04 -3.81
CA ILE A 481 39.13 7.18 -3.82
C ILE A 481 37.90 6.79 -3.00
N VAL A 482 37.85 7.30 -1.76
CA VAL A 482 36.73 7.11 -0.84
C VAL A 482 35.79 8.31 -0.89
N THR A 483 34.66 8.23 -0.18
CA THR A 483 33.67 9.33 -0.13
C THR A 483 34.29 10.64 0.37
N ALA A 484 35.20 10.59 1.34
CA ALA A 484 35.86 11.79 1.86
C ALA A 484 36.77 12.51 0.84
N ASP A 485 37.20 11.82 -0.23
CA ASP A 485 37.99 12.41 -1.31
C ASP A 485 37.13 13.16 -2.34
N LEU A 486 35.81 12.94 -2.31
CA LEU A 486 34.82 13.59 -3.17
C LEU A 486 33.93 14.50 -2.32
N ALA A 487 34.07 15.81 -2.48
CA ALA A 487 33.14 16.74 -1.86
C ALA A 487 31.70 16.49 -2.34
N ASP A 488 30.72 16.87 -1.52
CA ASP A 488 29.31 16.87 -1.92
C ASP A 488 29.14 17.68 -3.22
N ASP A 489 28.29 17.19 -4.12
CA ASP A 489 28.06 17.73 -5.48
C ASP A 489 29.30 17.81 -6.39
N ALA A 490 30.42 17.19 -6.01
CA ALA A 490 31.62 17.18 -6.83
C ALA A 490 31.42 16.49 -8.18
N VAL A 491 30.53 15.49 -8.28
CA VAL A 491 30.19 14.81 -9.54
C VAL A 491 28.88 15.38 -10.08
N THR A 492 28.98 16.40 -10.93
CA THR A 492 27.83 17.01 -11.61
C THR A 492 27.46 16.25 -12.88
N SER A 493 26.27 16.50 -13.42
CA SER A 493 25.84 15.90 -14.70
C SER A 493 26.81 16.14 -15.85
N ALA A 494 27.49 17.29 -15.90
CA ALA A 494 28.51 17.58 -16.93
C ALA A 494 29.76 16.67 -16.85
N LYS A 495 30.00 16.04 -15.68
CA LYS A 495 31.10 15.08 -15.47
C LYS A 495 30.68 13.64 -15.77
N ILE A 496 29.39 13.41 -15.98
CA ILE A 496 28.82 12.11 -16.35
C ILE A 496 28.48 12.17 -17.84
N ALA A 497 29.05 11.27 -18.63
CA ALA A 497 28.70 11.23 -20.05
C ALA A 497 27.24 10.79 -20.26
N ASP A 498 26.63 11.23 -21.36
CA ASP A 498 25.31 10.76 -21.77
C ASP A 498 25.31 9.22 -21.84
N ASP A 499 24.23 8.60 -21.33
CA ASP A 499 24.04 7.15 -21.24
C ASP A 499 25.08 6.38 -20.38
N ALA A 500 25.95 7.08 -19.63
CA ALA A 500 26.94 6.41 -18.78
C ALA A 500 26.32 5.58 -17.66
N ILE A 501 25.13 5.98 -17.18
CA ILE A 501 24.39 5.25 -16.14
C ILE A 501 23.48 4.21 -16.81
N THR A 502 24.04 3.02 -17.02
CA THR A 502 23.30 1.86 -17.58
C THR A 502 22.48 1.14 -16.49
N SER A 503 21.54 0.28 -16.90
CA SER A 503 20.75 -0.51 -15.95
C SER A 503 21.60 -1.44 -15.07
N ALA A 504 22.81 -1.81 -15.48
CA ALA A 504 23.73 -2.60 -14.65
C ALA A 504 24.34 -1.79 -13.49
N LEU A 505 24.31 -0.46 -13.59
CA LEU A 505 24.78 0.46 -12.54
C LEU A 505 23.64 0.91 -11.61
N ILE A 506 22.40 0.59 -11.95
CA ILE A 506 21.22 0.84 -11.12
C ILE A 506 20.83 -0.51 -10.50
N ALA A 507 20.97 -0.63 -9.18
CA ALA A 507 20.54 -1.84 -8.49
C ALA A 507 19.03 -2.06 -8.65
N ASP A 508 18.59 -3.32 -8.58
CA ASP A 508 17.16 -3.66 -8.53
C ASP A 508 16.49 -2.88 -7.39
N ASP A 509 15.29 -2.35 -7.66
CA ASP A 509 14.49 -1.52 -6.75
C ASP A 509 15.14 -0.18 -6.30
N ALA A 510 16.28 0.23 -6.86
CA ALA A 510 16.95 1.49 -6.49
C ALA A 510 16.13 2.75 -6.85
N VAL A 511 15.28 2.67 -7.88
CA VAL A 511 14.42 3.78 -8.31
C VAL A 511 13.13 3.77 -7.48
N VAL A 512 13.18 4.42 -6.33
CA VAL A 512 12.01 4.59 -5.43
C VAL A 512 11.10 5.72 -5.91
N GLN A 513 9.88 5.82 -5.35
CA GLN A 513 8.92 6.87 -5.71
C GLN A 513 9.51 8.28 -5.60
N ALA A 514 10.28 8.57 -4.55
CA ALA A 514 10.92 9.89 -4.38
C ALA A 514 12.00 10.22 -5.42
N ALA A 515 12.53 9.21 -6.13
CA ALA A 515 13.48 9.41 -7.23
C ALA A 515 12.77 9.77 -8.55
N ILE A 516 11.44 9.64 -8.60
CA ILE A 516 10.60 10.00 -9.75
C ILE A 516 9.87 11.30 -9.42
N ALA A 517 10.21 12.38 -10.12
CA ALA A 517 9.49 13.64 -9.94
C ALA A 517 8.02 13.50 -10.36
N ASP A 518 7.13 14.31 -9.77
CA ASP A 518 5.74 14.41 -10.19
C ASP A 518 5.66 14.70 -11.69
N ASP A 519 4.74 14.02 -12.38
CA ASP A 519 4.54 14.09 -13.84
C ASP A 519 5.74 13.69 -14.71
N ALA A 520 6.83 13.13 -14.14
CA ALA A 520 8.02 12.74 -14.90
C ALA A 520 7.76 11.57 -15.88
N VAL A 521 6.80 10.70 -15.56
CA VAL A 521 6.44 9.54 -16.39
C VAL A 521 5.20 9.88 -17.21
N ASN A 522 5.43 10.24 -18.47
CA ASN A 522 4.36 10.45 -19.44
C ASN A 522 3.93 9.14 -20.12
N GLU A 523 2.85 9.22 -20.90
CA GLU A 523 2.26 8.08 -21.61
C GLU A 523 3.25 7.37 -22.55
N ALA A 524 4.16 8.11 -23.19
CA ALA A 524 5.19 7.54 -24.06
C ALA A 524 6.29 6.78 -23.28
N ARG A 525 6.41 7.03 -21.99
CA ARG A 525 7.31 6.30 -21.06
C ARG A 525 6.61 5.12 -20.37
N LEU A 526 5.30 4.99 -20.52
CA LEU A 526 4.55 3.79 -20.15
C LEU A 526 4.50 2.84 -21.35
N GLN A 527 4.80 1.55 -21.14
CA GLN A 527 4.83 0.58 -22.22
C GLN A 527 3.40 0.11 -22.58
N VAL A 528 2.65 0.97 -23.26
CA VAL A 528 1.25 0.72 -23.63
C VAL A 528 1.13 0.13 -25.03
N SER A 529 0.26 -0.86 -25.21
CA SER A 529 0.14 -1.61 -26.47
C SER A 529 -0.75 -0.98 -27.55
N ASN A 530 -1.44 0.12 -27.25
CA ASN A 530 -2.36 0.83 -28.16
C ASN A 530 -2.41 2.35 -27.86
N SER A 531 -3.11 3.12 -28.71
CA SER A 531 -3.26 4.58 -28.59
C SER A 531 -4.73 5.01 -28.78
N PRO A 532 -5.51 5.16 -27.71
CA PRO A 532 -6.93 5.52 -27.77
C PRO A 532 -7.14 7.04 -27.87
N THR A 533 -8.40 7.47 -27.82
CA THR A 533 -8.80 8.87 -27.59
C THR A 533 -9.22 9.08 -26.13
N ASN A 534 -9.59 10.30 -25.75
CA ASN A 534 -10.07 10.60 -24.39
C ASN A 534 -11.25 9.69 -23.99
N GLY A 535 -11.27 9.23 -22.73
CA GLY A 535 -12.33 8.35 -22.20
C GLY A 535 -11.94 6.87 -22.03
N TYR A 536 -10.64 6.57 -22.05
CA TYR A 536 -10.08 5.24 -21.82
C TYR A 536 -9.27 5.23 -20.52
N PHE A 537 -9.09 4.07 -19.91
CA PHE A 537 -8.23 3.85 -18.75
C PHE A 537 -7.17 2.79 -19.07
N LEU A 538 -6.02 2.83 -18.38
CA LEU A 538 -4.99 1.80 -18.52
C LEU A 538 -5.41 0.54 -17.75
N SER A 539 -5.35 -0.60 -18.42
CA SER A 539 -5.66 -1.92 -17.87
C SER A 539 -4.47 -2.86 -18.08
N ALA A 540 -4.29 -3.84 -17.17
CA ALA A 540 -3.22 -4.82 -17.31
C ALA A 540 -3.49 -5.74 -18.51
N GLN A 541 -2.48 -5.96 -19.36
CA GLN A 541 -2.56 -6.89 -20.48
C GLN A 541 -1.72 -8.13 -20.20
N SER A 542 -2.37 -9.26 -19.93
CA SER A 542 -1.67 -10.54 -19.81
C SER A 542 -1.23 -11.05 -21.19
N GLY A 543 0.03 -11.43 -21.33
CA GLY A 543 0.54 -12.19 -22.48
C GLY A 543 1.07 -11.41 -23.69
N ASN A 544 1.19 -10.08 -23.62
CA ASN A 544 1.83 -9.25 -24.66
C ASN A 544 2.99 -8.42 -24.10
N THR A 545 3.87 -7.95 -24.99
CA THR A 545 5.13 -7.26 -24.64
C THR A 545 4.95 -5.97 -23.86
N GLY A 546 3.79 -5.28 -23.92
CA GLY A 546 3.51 -4.07 -23.14
C GLY A 546 2.43 -4.32 -22.11
N GLY A 547 2.83 -4.52 -20.84
CA GLY A 547 1.95 -4.97 -19.74
C GLY A 547 0.74 -4.10 -19.41
N LEU A 548 0.55 -2.98 -20.12
CA LEU A 548 -0.60 -2.09 -20.04
C LEU A 548 -1.27 -1.92 -21.42
N THR A 549 -2.60 -1.86 -21.44
CA THR A 549 -3.39 -1.55 -22.62
C THR A 549 -4.55 -0.63 -22.24
N TRP A 550 -4.89 0.31 -23.12
CA TRP A 550 -6.05 1.16 -22.93
C TRP A 550 -7.34 0.38 -23.16
N ALA A 551 -8.22 0.41 -22.16
CA ALA A 551 -9.56 -0.14 -22.21
C ALA A 551 -10.60 1.00 -22.16
N ALA A 552 -11.67 0.86 -22.95
CA ALA A 552 -12.77 1.81 -22.90
C ALA A 552 -13.41 1.75 -21.50
N VAL A 553 -13.74 2.90 -20.92
CA VAL A 553 -14.51 2.95 -19.67
C VAL A 553 -15.84 2.21 -19.90
N GLY A 554 -16.00 1.05 -19.27
CA GLY A 554 -17.23 0.27 -19.32
C GLY A 554 -18.33 0.98 -18.53
N GLY A 555 -19.00 1.93 -19.17
CA GLY A 555 -20.14 2.65 -18.61
C GLY A 555 -21.45 2.23 -19.26
N ALA A 556 -22.48 2.11 -18.42
CA ALA A 556 -23.93 2.17 -18.65
C ALA A 556 -24.46 2.15 -20.11
N TYR A 557 -25.45 1.28 -20.34
CA TYR A 557 -26.50 1.37 -21.36
C TYR A 557 -26.28 2.41 -22.48
N SER A 558 -25.97 1.95 -23.69
CA SER A 558 -25.87 2.77 -24.92
C SER A 558 -27.02 3.79 -25.06
N ASP A 559 -26.75 4.95 -25.68
CA ASP A 559 -27.81 5.93 -26.00
C ASP A 559 -28.95 5.26 -26.80
N TRP A 560 -30.20 5.58 -26.46
CA TRP A 560 -31.37 5.01 -27.12
C TRP A 560 -31.43 5.47 -28.58
N THR A 561 -31.35 4.52 -29.51
CA THR A 561 -31.43 4.81 -30.95
C THR A 561 -32.89 4.95 -31.38
N ILE A 562 -33.27 6.10 -31.96
CA ILE A 562 -34.63 6.34 -32.46
C ILE A 562 -34.76 5.82 -33.90
N LEU A 563 -35.69 4.90 -34.12
CA LEU A 563 -36.03 4.34 -35.43
C LEU A 563 -37.28 5.04 -35.95
N THR A 564 -37.18 5.82 -37.03
CA THR A 564 -38.28 6.69 -37.50
C THR A 564 -38.88 6.31 -38.86
N THR A 565 -38.12 5.67 -39.76
CA THR A 565 -38.59 5.54 -41.16
C THR A 565 -38.11 4.31 -41.94
N THR A 566 -37.15 3.52 -41.46
CA THR A 566 -36.54 2.44 -42.27
C THR A 566 -36.45 1.12 -41.48
N PRO A 567 -36.97 -0.01 -42.02
CA PRO A 567 -36.69 -1.35 -41.48
C PRO A 567 -35.19 -1.54 -41.25
N THR A 568 -34.81 -1.98 -40.06
CA THR A 568 -33.41 -2.02 -39.61
C THR A 568 -33.16 -3.34 -38.89
N THR A 569 -32.04 -3.98 -39.18
CA THR A 569 -31.53 -5.07 -38.34
C THR A 569 -30.89 -4.46 -37.10
N LEU A 570 -31.43 -4.79 -35.93
CA LEU A 570 -30.96 -4.28 -34.65
C LEU A 570 -29.58 -4.88 -34.31
N ALA A 571 -28.76 -4.15 -33.57
CA ALA A 571 -27.51 -4.65 -33.00
C ALA A 571 -27.72 -5.28 -31.61
N ALA A 572 -26.94 -6.32 -31.30
CA ALA A 572 -26.90 -6.95 -29.98
C ALA A 572 -26.46 -5.94 -28.90
N LYS A 573 -27.00 -6.07 -27.69
CA LYS A 573 -26.83 -5.14 -26.56
C LYS A 573 -27.31 -3.72 -26.85
N GLY A 574 -28.20 -3.56 -27.84
CA GLY A 574 -28.75 -2.27 -28.24
C GLY A 574 -30.01 -1.85 -27.47
N GLN A 575 -30.29 -0.55 -27.48
CA GLN A 575 -31.50 0.07 -26.92
C GLN A 575 -32.17 0.95 -27.98
N TYR A 576 -33.47 0.75 -28.23
CA TYR A 576 -34.16 1.35 -29.37
C TYR A 576 -35.52 1.93 -29.00
N VAL A 577 -35.84 3.09 -29.59
CA VAL A 577 -37.19 3.67 -29.59
C VAL A 577 -37.73 3.62 -31.01
N CYS A 578 -38.71 2.75 -31.29
CA CYS A 578 -39.44 2.77 -32.54
C CYS A 578 -40.47 3.89 -32.51
N ASN A 579 -40.37 4.85 -33.42
CA ASN A 579 -41.33 5.93 -33.63
C ASN A 579 -41.94 5.84 -35.03
N ASP A 580 -42.31 4.63 -35.43
CA ASP A 580 -42.89 4.38 -36.74
C ASP A 580 -44.36 4.77 -36.78
N THR A 581 -44.71 5.58 -37.78
CA THR A 581 -46.11 5.99 -38.03
C THR A 581 -46.88 5.00 -38.90
N THR A 582 -46.20 3.96 -39.41
CA THR A 582 -46.75 2.90 -40.27
C THR A 582 -46.22 1.55 -39.79
N ALA A 583 -46.97 0.45 -39.98
CA ALA A 583 -46.50 -0.86 -39.56
C ALA A 583 -45.17 -1.23 -40.26
N ARG A 584 -44.17 -1.64 -39.48
CA ARG A 584 -42.82 -1.97 -39.96
C ARG A 584 -42.23 -3.14 -39.20
N THR A 585 -41.29 -3.83 -39.86
CA THR A 585 -40.52 -4.91 -39.27
C THR A 585 -39.09 -4.45 -38.97
N HIS A 586 -38.66 -4.59 -37.73
CA HIS A 586 -37.25 -4.47 -37.33
C HIS A 586 -36.71 -5.85 -36.97
N THR A 587 -35.61 -6.24 -37.58
CA THR A 587 -35.11 -7.62 -37.49
C THR A 587 -34.14 -7.76 -36.32
N LEU A 588 -34.32 -8.79 -35.49
CA LEU A 588 -33.37 -9.13 -34.43
C LEU A 588 -32.05 -9.64 -35.03
N PRO A 589 -30.87 -9.29 -34.47
CA PRO A 589 -29.59 -9.79 -34.94
C PRO A 589 -29.47 -11.29 -34.67
N SER A 590 -28.48 -11.92 -35.31
CA SER A 590 -28.03 -13.26 -34.92
C SER A 590 -27.51 -13.23 -33.48
N GLY A 591 -28.34 -13.69 -32.53
CA GLY A 591 -27.98 -13.72 -31.11
C GLY A 591 -26.94 -14.77 -30.72
N SER A 592 -26.09 -14.40 -29.76
CA SER A 592 -25.22 -15.28 -28.96
C SER A 592 -25.71 -15.32 -27.51
N ALA A 593 -25.43 -16.39 -26.77
CA ALA A 593 -25.90 -16.54 -25.39
C ALA A 593 -25.51 -15.33 -24.52
N GLY A 594 -26.50 -14.68 -23.91
CA GLY A 594 -26.30 -13.49 -23.07
C GLY A 594 -26.35 -12.15 -23.81
N ASP A 595 -26.59 -12.12 -25.12
CA ASP A 595 -26.95 -10.89 -25.81
C ASP A 595 -28.32 -10.39 -25.35
N SER A 596 -28.49 -9.07 -25.21
CA SER A 596 -29.75 -8.45 -24.81
C SER A 596 -30.16 -7.34 -25.77
N ILE A 597 -31.46 -7.06 -25.88
CA ILE A 597 -32.00 -5.92 -26.62
C ILE A 597 -33.13 -5.33 -25.81
N THR A 598 -33.14 -4.01 -25.64
CA THR A 598 -34.30 -3.30 -25.09
C THR A 598 -34.93 -2.46 -26.18
N ILE A 599 -36.23 -2.59 -26.40
CA ILE A 599 -36.93 -1.86 -27.45
C ILE A 599 -38.29 -1.38 -26.95
N CYS A 600 -38.62 -0.13 -27.23
CA CYS A 600 -39.94 0.42 -26.96
C CYS A 600 -40.58 0.97 -28.24
N ASN A 601 -41.89 0.82 -28.37
CA ASN A 601 -42.66 1.37 -29.48
C ASN A 601 -43.42 2.63 -29.04
N ALA A 602 -42.85 3.78 -29.35
CA ALA A 602 -43.47 5.09 -29.15
C ALA A 602 -44.28 5.57 -30.39
N GLY A 603 -44.21 4.85 -31.51
CA GLY A 603 -44.90 5.17 -32.76
C GLY A 603 -46.40 4.83 -32.74
N SER A 604 -47.13 5.33 -33.74
CA SER A 604 -48.59 5.12 -33.84
C SER A 604 -48.99 3.79 -34.49
N ALA A 605 -48.03 2.99 -34.96
CA ALA A 605 -48.27 1.71 -35.60
C ALA A 605 -47.61 0.55 -34.84
N THR A 606 -48.17 -0.65 -34.96
CA THR A 606 -47.55 -1.86 -34.42
C THR A 606 -46.22 -2.15 -35.13
N VAL A 607 -45.19 -2.41 -34.34
CA VAL A 607 -43.87 -2.83 -34.82
C VAL A 607 -43.77 -4.34 -34.78
N THR A 608 -43.30 -4.95 -35.86
CA THR A 608 -42.98 -6.38 -35.91
C THR A 608 -41.50 -6.57 -35.58
N LEU A 609 -41.21 -7.43 -34.60
CA LEU A 609 -39.85 -7.89 -34.30
C LEU A 609 -39.56 -9.12 -35.17
N GLY A 610 -38.94 -8.87 -36.31
CA GLY A 610 -38.65 -9.90 -37.30
C GLY A 610 -37.57 -10.85 -36.80
N ARG A 611 -37.77 -12.16 -36.98
CA ARG A 611 -36.70 -13.12 -36.70
C ARG A 611 -35.66 -13.15 -37.82
N THR A 612 -34.43 -13.46 -37.44
CA THR A 612 -33.55 -14.16 -38.39
C THR A 612 -34.08 -15.60 -38.53
N SER A 613 -34.17 -16.14 -39.74
CA SER A 613 -34.96 -17.33 -40.08
C SER A 613 -34.74 -18.59 -39.21
N SER A 614 -33.60 -18.70 -38.51
CA SER A 614 -33.27 -19.80 -37.60
C SER A 614 -33.52 -19.51 -36.12
N GLN A 615 -33.78 -18.26 -35.72
CA GLN A 615 -33.85 -17.85 -34.32
C GLN A 615 -35.29 -17.63 -33.87
N LYS A 616 -35.68 -18.32 -32.80
CA LYS A 616 -37.02 -18.21 -32.22
C LYS A 616 -37.16 -16.93 -31.39
N ILE A 617 -38.40 -16.51 -31.18
CA ILE A 617 -38.75 -15.48 -30.19
C ILE A 617 -39.73 -16.15 -29.23
N ASN A 618 -39.46 -16.10 -27.93
CA ASN A 618 -40.24 -16.79 -26.90
C ASN A 618 -40.45 -18.29 -27.22
N SER A 619 -39.41 -18.97 -27.71
CA SER A 619 -39.44 -20.37 -28.18
C SER A 619 -40.33 -20.67 -29.41
N ALA A 620 -40.99 -19.65 -29.98
CA ALA A 620 -41.84 -19.77 -31.16
C ALA A 620 -41.09 -19.44 -32.45
N ALA A 621 -41.49 -20.07 -33.56
CA ALA A 621 -41.00 -19.83 -34.91
C ALA A 621 -41.88 -18.81 -35.68
N GLU A 622 -42.44 -17.83 -34.98
CA GLU A 622 -43.22 -16.69 -35.52
C GLU A 622 -42.72 -15.31 -35.05
N ASP A 623 -42.81 -14.28 -35.90
CA ASP A 623 -42.24 -12.96 -35.59
C ASP A 623 -42.94 -12.34 -34.37
N GLY A 624 -42.20 -11.54 -33.61
CA GLY A 624 -42.76 -10.85 -32.44
C GLY A 624 -43.61 -9.67 -32.86
N SER A 625 -44.59 -9.32 -32.03
CA SER A 625 -45.42 -8.13 -32.21
C SER A 625 -45.22 -7.19 -31.03
N LEU A 626 -44.93 -5.92 -31.31
CA LEU A 626 -44.74 -4.87 -30.32
C LEU A 626 -45.77 -3.74 -30.59
N PRO A 627 -46.93 -3.78 -29.92
CA PRO A 627 -47.98 -2.76 -30.05
C PRO A 627 -47.50 -1.37 -29.62
N GLN A 628 -48.23 -0.33 -30.04
CA GLN A 628 -47.99 1.05 -29.61
C GLN A 628 -48.03 1.15 -28.08
N GLY A 629 -47.04 1.85 -27.51
CA GLY A 629 -46.93 2.12 -26.08
C GLY A 629 -46.24 1.01 -25.28
N ASN A 630 -45.93 -0.14 -25.91
CA ASN A 630 -45.29 -1.25 -25.24
C ASN A 630 -43.76 -1.19 -25.37
N SER A 631 -43.08 -1.81 -24.41
CA SER A 631 -41.64 -2.06 -24.43
C SER A 631 -41.36 -3.50 -24.07
N VAL A 632 -40.29 -4.04 -24.64
CA VAL A 632 -39.82 -5.39 -24.33
C VAL A 632 -38.31 -5.38 -24.17
N GLN A 633 -37.82 -6.14 -23.21
CA GLN A 633 -36.42 -6.53 -23.14
C GLN A 633 -36.30 -8.00 -23.51
N LEU A 634 -35.46 -8.29 -24.50
CA LEU A 634 -35.20 -9.65 -24.98
C LEU A 634 -33.77 -10.03 -24.61
N VAL A 635 -33.57 -11.28 -24.18
CA VAL A 635 -32.24 -11.89 -24.00
C VAL A 635 -32.15 -13.13 -24.87
N TYR A 636 -31.07 -13.28 -25.63
CA TYR A 636 -30.84 -14.50 -26.38
C TYR A 636 -30.31 -15.60 -25.45
N VAL A 637 -31.06 -16.70 -25.36
CA VAL A 637 -30.73 -17.81 -24.47
C VAL A 637 -29.85 -18.85 -25.20
N ASP A 638 -30.42 -19.51 -26.20
CA ASP A 638 -29.74 -20.50 -27.05
C ASP A 638 -30.50 -20.72 -28.36
N GLY A 639 -30.07 -21.68 -29.20
CA GLY A 639 -30.77 -22.00 -30.46
C GLY A 639 -32.14 -22.68 -30.29
N THR A 640 -32.47 -23.20 -29.10
CA THR A 640 -33.73 -23.90 -28.83
C THR A 640 -34.84 -22.93 -28.42
N ILE A 641 -34.50 -21.99 -27.55
CA ILE A 641 -35.39 -20.96 -26.98
C ILE A 641 -35.38 -19.68 -27.83
N GLY A 642 -34.21 -19.32 -28.37
CA GLY A 642 -33.99 -18.09 -29.13
C GLY A 642 -33.97 -16.84 -28.23
N TRP A 643 -34.48 -15.74 -28.77
CA TRP A 643 -34.70 -14.49 -28.02
C TRP A 643 -35.88 -14.65 -27.07
N PHE A 644 -35.66 -14.45 -25.77
CA PHE A 644 -36.67 -14.63 -24.74
C PHE A 644 -36.94 -13.30 -24.03
N GLU A 645 -38.21 -12.97 -23.86
CA GLU A 645 -38.67 -11.81 -23.13
C GLU A 645 -38.46 -11.97 -21.63
N ILE A 646 -37.79 -10.99 -21.02
CA ILE A 646 -37.46 -10.97 -19.58
C ILE A 646 -38.30 -9.98 -18.79
#